data_AF-A0A941G383-F1
#
_entry.id   AF-A0A941G383-F1
#
_cell.length_a   1.000
_cell.length_b   1.000
_cell.length_c   1.000
_cell.angle_alpha   90.00
_cell.angle_beta   90.00
_cell.angle_gamma   90.00
#
_symmetry.space_group_name_H-M   'P 1'
#
loop_
_entity.id
_entity.type
_entity.pdbx_description
1 polymer ?
#
loop_
_entity_poly.entity_id
_entity_poly.type
_entity_poly.pdbx_seq_one_letter_code
_entity_poly.pdbx_strand_id
1 'polypeptide(L)'
;MDRRTFIKWGSFLTISTASAGLAGCNGSSDDDDDSPGTPDNGNGARYQFPQGVASGDPRPGSVVLWTRAVGADNAAVPLRVQVARDESFKQLLVDDAIRAEPDWDHTVRHKVVGLDAGATYYYRFIAGASASPVGRTRTAPAENAAVAQLKFAFISCQDWSVNHWAGFDELLTQDLDFIVHLGDYIYETVKAGFQTGAVESAHAPLSLPDGTKRADGAIYATTLADYRSLYRNYRSDPRLQALHARFPMIAIWDDHEFSDDCWQDRQVYAATDDATANTPRRRGANQAWFEFMPADVSFNRDNPAFDNIQIYRAFRFGTLATLLMTDLRLYRADHVIPEKQVGSEIGSRYFVPKRILSQVEAAKISAASGQLTPVSMLGDTQRDWWKAQLRASATTWNLWGNEVSLLRMQFNGAQAVAGLLAQGLAAANNALTPLVPAMANALVQDLTGADHSSGKPVTAYPALSALFAAQAGIPAGAFAAQIKPLLDAQLPPSALLDEYLLNADQWDGYNAERKHLMAFVRDAGIRNLVALTGDIHAFFAGPVMDDYDAAMPKPIMVDLVTAGISSNSFFSYFKNVVDNDPAFAQAKPLIYSEKNGALVNNFNATLKQFNGGWLRHVDTDAQGFAVVTLTPTELRCVFSKLKPLNGKQAPALPAVASRTTLTVAAGMPEVSEAV
;
A
#
# COMPACT_ATOMS: atom_id res chain seq x y z
N MET A 1 -29.07 -17.79 -17.80
CA MET A 1 -28.56 -18.00 -16.42
C MET A 1 -29.20 -19.28 -15.90
N ASP A 2 -28.42 -20.33 -15.63
CA ASP A 2 -28.92 -21.60 -15.09
C ASP A 2 -29.42 -21.40 -13.65
N ARG A 3 -30.62 -21.89 -13.32
CA ARG A 3 -31.21 -21.83 -11.97
C ARG A 3 -30.28 -22.44 -10.91
N ARG A 4 -29.46 -23.44 -11.28
CA ARG A 4 -28.47 -24.05 -10.38
C ARG A 4 -27.32 -23.10 -10.05
N THR A 5 -26.91 -22.25 -11.00
CA THR A 5 -25.87 -21.24 -10.77
C THR A 5 -26.40 -20.12 -9.86
N PHE A 6 -27.63 -19.65 -10.06
CA PHE A 6 -28.24 -18.61 -9.22
C PHE A 6 -28.38 -19.03 -7.75
N ILE A 7 -28.79 -20.29 -7.47
CA ILE A 7 -28.89 -20.82 -6.10
C ILE A 7 -27.50 -20.97 -5.45
N LYS A 8 -26.46 -21.33 -6.21
CA LYS A 8 -25.06 -21.40 -5.74
C LYS A 8 -24.42 -20.04 -5.45
N TRP A 9 -24.93 -18.97 -6.06
CA TRP A 9 -24.50 -17.60 -5.75
C TRP A 9 -25.09 -17.10 -4.43
N GLY A 10 -26.36 -17.43 -4.15
CA GLY A 10 -27.04 -17.06 -2.91
C GLY A 10 -26.52 -17.75 -1.64
N SER A 11 -25.69 -18.81 -1.76
CA SER A 11 -25.11 -19.51 -0.62
C SER A 11 -23.77 -18.93 -0.15
N PHE A 12 -23.02 -18.23 -1.02
CA PHE A 12 -21.70 -17.68 -0.66
C PHE A 12 -21.77 -16.34 0.07
N LEU A 13 -22.53 -15.39 -0.50
CA LEU A 13 -22.86 -14.12 0.15
C LEU A 13 -24.30 -14.20 0.67
N THR A 14 -24.43 -14.40 1.98
CA THR A 14 -25.72 -14.50 2.65
C THR A 14 -26.03 -13.22 3.43
N ILE A 15 -27.30 -12.90 3.65
CA ILE A 15 -27.73 -11.68 4.34
C ILE A 15 -28.75 -12.03 5.43
N SER A 16 -28.54 -11.50 6.63
CA SER A 16 -29.50 -11.59 7.73
C SER A 16 -29.82 -10.22 8.31
N THR A 17 -31.04 -10.05 8.81
CA THR A 17 -31.46 -8.83 9.50
C THR A 17 -31.44 -9.10 11.00
N ALA A 18 -30.68 -8.32 11.75
CA ALA A 18 -30.71 -8.34 13.20
C ALA A 18 -32.08 -7.87 13.70
N SER A 19 -32.74 -8.70 14.50
CA SER A 19 -34.04 -8.37 15.11
C SER A 19 -33.94 -8.52 16.62
N ALA A 20 -34.37 -7.51 17.36
CA ALA A 20 -34.55 -7.60 18.79
C ALA A 20 -35.92 -8.24 19.09
N GLY A 21 -35.99 -9.57 19.25
CA GLY A 21 -37.27 -10.21 19.55
C GLY A 21 -37.21 -11.73 19.75
N LEU A 22 -37.33 -12.13 21.02
CA LEU A 22 -37.73 -13.44 21.56
C LEU A 22 -37.09 -14.67 20.91
N ALA A 23 -36.09 -15.23 21.61
CA ALA A 23 -35.81 -16.66 21.55
C ALA A 23 -37.09 -17.41 21.98
N GLY A 24 -37.96 -17.71 21.02
CA GLY A 24 -39.08 -18.61 21.20
C GLY A 24 -38.52 -20.00 21.45
N CYS A 25 -38.53 -20.45 22.69
CA CYS A 25 -38.48 -21.86 23.00
C CYS A 25 -39.72 -22.52 22.38
N ASN A 26 -39.64 -22.95 21.12
CA ASN A 26 -40.71 -23.69 20.49
C ASN A 26 -40.58 -25.16 20.91
N GLY A 27 -41.08 -25.46 22.10
CA GLY A 27 -41.42 -26.81 22.53
C GLY A 27 -42.93 -26.97 22.48
N SER A 28 -43.43 -27.56 21.39
CA SER A 28 -44.65 -28.35 21.44
C SER A 28 -44.62 -29.36 20.30
N SER A 29 -44.87 -30.61 20.68
CA SER A 29 -45.22 -31.73 19.83
C SER A 29 -46.46 -31.39 19.00
N ASP A 30 -46.46 -31.74 17.72
CA ASP A 30 -47.36 -32.76 17.16
C ASP A 30 -47.01 -32.99 15.68
N ASP A 31 -47.10 -34.25 15.28
CA ASP A 31 -46.69 -34.85 14.03
C ASP A 31 -47.42 -34.30 12.80
N ASP A 32 -46.69 -34.11 11.68
CA ASP A 32 -47.08 -34.65 10.37
C ASP A 32 -45.98 -34.40 9.30
N ASP A 33 -45.74 -35.46 8.52
CA ASP A 33 -44.66 -35.70 7.56
C ASP A 33 -44.54 -34.68 6.40
N ASP A 34 -43.34 -34.12 6.25
CA ASP A 34 -42.59 -34.00 4.97
C ASP A 34 -41.21 -33.33 5.23
N SER A 35 -40.21 -34.12 5.60
CA SER A 35 -38.84 -33.65 5.88
C SER A 35 -37.84 -34.03 4.79
N PRO A 36 -37.11 -33.08 4.18
CA PRO A 36 -35.84 -33.38 3.53
C PRO A 36 -34.73 -33.51 4.59
N GLY A 37 -34.38 -34.75 4.94
CA GLY A 37 -33.08 -35.15 5.48
C GLY A 37 -32.80 -34.84 6.95
N THR A 38 -33.00 -35.84 7.80
CA THR A 38 -32.56 -35.94 9.21
C THR A 38 -31.07 -35.59 9.44
N PRO A 39 -30.72 -34.96 10.58
CA PRO A 39 -29.33 -34.81 11.03
C PRO A 39 -28.83 -36.02 11.82
N ASP A 40 -27.53 -36.26 11.67
CA ASP A 40 -26.58 -36.94 12.57
C ASP A 40 -26.62 -38.48 12.70
N ASN A 41 -25.79 -39.14 11.89
CA ASN A 41 -25.24 -40.45 12.22
C ASN A 41 -23.89 -40.25 12.94
N GLY A 42 -23.92 -40.05 14.26
CA GLY A 42 -23.03 -40.64 15.28
C GLY A 42 -21.51 -40.72 15.08
N ASN A 43 -20.94 -40.05 14.09
CA ASN A 43 -19.52 -39.99 13.81
C ASN A 43 -19.17 -38.51 13.75
N GLY A 44 -19.12 -37.87 14.93
CA GLY A 44 -19.06 -36.41 15.09
C GLY A 44 -17.96 -35.79 14.23
N ALA A 45 -18.33 -35.35 13.03
CA ALA A 45 -17.40 -34.74 12.10
C ALA A 45 -16.88 -33.45 12.75
N ARG A 46 -15.60 -33.47 13.13
CA ARG A 46 -14.95 -32.34 13.79
C ARG A 46 -14.55 -31.33 12.71
N TYR A 47 -15.43 -30.36 12.50
CA TYR A 47 -15.14 -29.21 11.65
C TYR A 47 -14.07 -28.30 12.28
N GLN A 48 -13.32 -27.61 11.44
CA GLN A 48 -12.26 -26.69 11.87
C GLN A 48 -12.43 -25.33 11.23
N PHE A 49 -11.89 -24.30 11.89
CA PHE A 49 -11.85 -22.92 11.41
C PHE A 49 -10.39 -22.46 11.29
N PRO A 50 -9.60 -22.96 10.32
CA PRO A 50 -8.14 -22.88 10.36
C PRO A 50 -7.59 -21.47 10.17
N GLN A 51 -8.41 -20.56 9.61
CA GLN A 51 -8.09 -19.15 9.36
C GLN A 51 -8.88 -18.20 10.29
N GLY A 52 -9.50 -18.74 11.35
CA GLY A 52 -10.26 -17.96 12.32
C GLY A 52 -11.51 -17.30 11.74
N VAL A 53 -11.81 -16.10 12.25
CA VAL A 53 -12.97 -15.30 11.86
C VAL A 53 -12.53 -13.87 11.54
N ALA A 54 -13.32 -13.15 10.76
CA ALA A 54 -13.09 -11.74 10.49
C ALA A 54 -14.40 -10.96 10.34
N SER A 55 -14.33 -9.65 10.53
CA SER A 55 -15.41 -8.74 10.16
C SER A 55 -14.86 -7.55 9.40
N GLY A 56 -15.70 -6.87 8.62
CA GLY A 56 -15.25 -5.74 7.84
C GLY A 56 -16.36 -4.90 7.25
N ASP A 57 -15.93 -3.84 6.58
CA ASP A 57 -16.75 -2.80 5.97
C ASP A 57 -17.91 -2.30 6.87
N PRO A 58 -17.58 -1.78 8.08
CA PRO A 58 -18.59 -1.34 9.01
C PRO A 58 -19.40 -0.17 8.45
N ARG A 59 -20.71 -0.30 8.51
CA ARG A 59 -21.71 0.72 8.18
C ARG A 59 -22.53 1.05 9.43
N PRO A 60 -23.33 2.14 9.42
CA PRO A 60 -24.21 2.44 10.54
C PRO A 60 -25.12 1.28 10.94
N GLY A 61 -25.68 0.57 9.97
CA GLY A 61 -26.62 -0.52 10.23
C GLY A 61 -26.13 -1.90 9.85
N SER A 62 -24.86 -2.08 9.44
CA SER A 62 -24.40 -3.37 8.94
C SER A 62 -22.90 -3.62 9.07
N VAL A 63 -22.53 -4.89 9.04
CA VAL A 63 -21.14 -5.38 8.93
C VAL A 63 -21.11 -6.64 8.06
N VAL A 64 -19.96 -6.93 7.45
CA VAL A 64 -19.69 -8.25 6.84
C VAL A 64 -18.95 -9.11 7.85
N LEU A 65 -19.39 -10.36 8.01
CA LEU A 65 -18.73 -11.40 8.81
C LEU A 65 -18.13 -12.45 7.86
N TRP A 66 -17.00 -13.01 8.25
CA TRP A 66 -16.24 -13.95 7.44
C TRP A 66 -15.67 -15.10 8.26
N THR A 67 -15.62 -16.29 7.68
CA THR A 67 -14.80 -17.41 8.17
C THR A 67 -14.50 -18.38 7.03
N ARG A 68 -13.58 -19.32 7.27
CA ARG A 68 -13.39 -20.53 6.46
C ARG A 68 -13.58 -21.74 7.35
N ALA A 69 -14.52 -22.62 7.00
CA ALA A 69 -14.87 -23.78 7.80
C ALA A 69 -14.69 -25.07 7.00
N VAL A 70 -13.88 -26.01 7.48
CA VAL A 70 -13.55 -27.24 6.73
C VAL A 70 -13.92 -28.50 7.51
N GLY A 71 -14.39 -29.52 6.78
CA GLY A 71 -14.66 -30.86 7.29
C GLY A 71 -13.55 -31.87 6.93
N ALA A 72 -13.82 -33.16 7.17
CA ALA A 72 -12.91 -34.25 6.82
C ALA A 72 -12.92 -34.58 5.32
N ASP A 73 -14.02 -34.26 4.63
CA ASP A 73 -14.20 -34.40 3.21
C ASP A 73 -14.29 -33.02 2.52
N ASN A 74 -14.42 -33.02 1.20
CA ASN A 74 -14.59 -31.79 0.41
C ASN A 74 -16.08 -31.41 0.22
N ALA A 75 -16.98 -31.89 1.08
CA ALA A 75 -18.41 -31.59 1.01
C ALA A 75 -18.70 -30.20 1.60
N ALA A 76 -19.84 -29.61 1.21
CA ALA A 76 -20.30 -28.35 1.79
C ALA A 76 -20.48 -28.48 3.31
N VAL A 77 -19.98 -27.50 4.05
CA VAL A 77 -20.04 -27.49 5.52
C VAL A 77 -21.27 -26.70 5.98
N PRO A 78 -22.27 -27.34 6.60
CA PRO A 78 -23.40 -26.63 7.20
C PRO A 78 -22.95 -25.89 8.46
N LEU A 79 -23.32 -24.62 8.57
CA LEU A 79 -22.97 -23.76 9.70
C LEU A 79 -24.19 -23.03 10.24
N ARG A 80 -24.13 -22.58 11.50
CA ARG A 80 -24.96 -21.48 12.01
C ARG A 80 -24.08 -20.26 12.26
N VAL A 81 -24.52 -19.09 11.84
CA VAL A 81 -23.91 -17.81 12.21
C VAL A 81 -24.71 -17.19 13.35
N GLN A 82 -24.03 -16.82 14.43
CA GLN A 82 -24.63 -16.15 15.57
C GLN A 82 -24.04 -14.76 15.74
N VAL A 83 -24.90 -13.79 16.02
CA VAL A 83 -24.52 -12.41 16.40
C VAL A 83 -25.25 -12.04 17.68
N ALA A 84 -24.52 -11.46 18.63
CA ALA A 84 -25.04 -11.10 19.94
C ALA A 84 -24.56 -9.72 20.41
N ARG A 85 -25.30 -9.13 21.35
CA ARG A 85 -24.89 -7.90 22.05
C ARG A 85 -23.81 -8.15 23.10
N ASP A 86 -23.69 -9.39 23.58
CA ASP A 86 -22.75 -9.78 24.62
C ASP A 86 -21.89 -10.97 24.17
N GLU A 87 -20.67 -11.04 24.70
CA GLU A 87 -19.69 -12.07 24.37
C GLU A 87 -20.12 -13.49 24.79
N SER A 88 -21.05 -13.61 25.75
CA SER A 88 -21.57 -14.90 26.20
C SER A 88 -22.72 -15.43 25.34
N PHE A 89 -23.13 -14.69 24.30
CA PHE A 89 -24.22 -15.03 23.39
C PHE A 89 -25.58 -15.24 24.09
N LYS A 90 -25.86 -14.50 25.17
CA LYS A 90 -27.17 -14.55 25.86
C LYS A 90 -28.21 -13.66 25.21
N GLN A 91 -27.79 -12.60 24.53
CA GLN A 91 -28.62 -11.64 23.81
C GLN A 91 -28.39 -11.77 22.30
N LEU A 92 -28.85 -12.89 21.74
CA LEU A 92 -28.78 -13.15 20.31
C LEU A 92 -29.64 -12.18 19.51
N LEU A 93 -29.12 -11.76 18.37
CA LEU A 93 -29.77 -10.93 17.35
C LEU A 93 -29.93 -11.66 16.02
N VAL A 94 -29.02 -12.59 15.74
CA VAL A 94 -28.98 -13.46 14.55
C VAL A 94 -28.59 -14.85 15.01
N ASP A 95 -29.26 -15.88 14.49
CA ASP A 95 -28.89 -17.28 14.65
C ASP A 95 -29.39 -18.10 13.44
N ASP A 96 -28.70 -17.92 12.31
CA ASP A 96 -29.17 -18.38 11.00
C ASP A 96 -28.33 -19.51 10.44
N ALA A 97 -28.98 -20.43 9.73
CA ALA A 97 -28.32 -21.51 9.02
C ALA A 97 -27.75 -21.01 7.69
N ILE A 98 -26.47 -21.30 7.46
CA ILE A 98 -25.71 -20.96 6.26
C ILE A 98 -24.82 -22.14 5.87
N ARG A 99 -24.08 -22.03 4.76
CA ARG A 99 -23.18 -23.08 4.28
C ARG A 99 -21.86 -22.52 3.78
N ALA A 100 -20.76 -23.18 4.12
CA ALA A 100 -19.47 -23.01 3.48
C ALA A 100 -19.38 -23.98 2.30
N GLU A 101 -19.28 -23.47 1.08
CA GLU A 101 -19.31 -24.28 -0.14
C GLU A 101 -17.88 -24.54 -0.68
N PRO A 102 -17.57 -25.76 -1.17
CA PRO A 102 -16.26 -26.09 -1.72
C PRO A 102 -15.88 -25.24 -2.94
N ASP A 103 -16.87 -24.82 -3.74
CA ASP A 103 -16.67 -23.96 -4.91
C ASP A 103 -16.00 -22.62 -4.54
N TRP A 104 -16.09 -22.20 -3.27
CA TRP A 104 -15.54 -20.96 -2.70
C TRP A 104 -14.47 -21.24 -1.62
N ASP A 105 -13.76 -22.36 -1.74
CA ASP A 105 -12.76 -22.84 -0.76
C ASP A 105 -13.31 -22.91 0.68
N HIS A 106 -14.59 -23.24 0.81
CA HIS A 106 -15.30 -23.32 2.09
C HIS A 106 -15.25 -22.03 2.92
N THR A 107 -15.08 -20.89 2.24
CA THR A 107 -15.21 -19.57 2.85
C THR A 107 -16.68 -19.16 2.90
N VAL A 108 -17.01 -18.30 3.86
CA VAL A 108 -18.32 -17.68 4.04
C VAL A 108 -18.14 -16.18 4.10
N ARG A 109 -19.01 -15.45 3.41
CA ARG A 109 -19.25 -14.03 3.67
C ARG A 109 -20.71 -13.80 4.00
N HIS A 110 -20.95 -13.26 5.18
CA HIS A 110 -22.29 -13.09 5.71
C HIS A 110 -22.50 -11.63 6.12
N LYS A 111 -23.37 -10.92 5.41
CA LYS A 111 -23.70 -9.52 5.72
C LYS A 111 -24.85 -9.46 6.71
N VAL A 112 -24.63 -8.81 7.84
CA VAL A 112 -25.65 -8.59 8.86
C VAL A 112 -26.12 -7.16 8.75
N VAL A 113 -27.43 -6.95 8.57
CA VAL A 113 -28.07 -5.62 8.50
C VAL A 113 -29.01 -5.40 9.69
N GLY A 114 -29.53 -4.19 9.87
CA GLY A 114 -30.46 -3.88 10.97
C GLY A 114 -29.80 -3.74 12.35
N LEU A 115 -28.48 -3.56 12.38
CA LEU A 115 -27.74 -3.33 13.62
C LEU A 115 -27.87 -1.86 14.07
N ASP A 116 -27.67 -1.61 15.36
CA ASP A 116 -27.57 -0.25 15.89
C ASP A 116 -26.23 0.37 15.47
N ALA A 117 -26.22 1.68 15.24
CA ALA A 117 -25.03 2.40 14.84
C ALA A 117 -24.07 2.65 16.01
N GLY A 118 -22.77 2.64 15.72
CA GLY A 118 -21.69 2.91 16.69
C GLY A 118 -21.55 1.85 17.80
N ALA A 119 -22.20 0.70 17.66
CA ALA A 119 -22.33 -0.34 18.67
C ALA A 119 -21.34 -1.49 18.47
N THR A 120 -20.93 -2.12 19.57
CA THR A 120 -20.10 -3.33 19.56
C THR A 120 -20.99 -4.57 19.56
N TYR A 121 -20.61 -5.57 18.77
CA TYR A 121 -21.27 -6.87 18.71
C TYR A 121 -20.25 -8.00 18.75
N TYR A 122 -20.71 -9.18 19.15
CA TYR A 122 -19.94 -10.41 19.16
C TYR A 122 -20.56 -11.41 18.19
N TYR A 123 -19.73 -12.18 17.51
CA TYR A 123 -20.19 -13.14 16.51
C TYR A 123 -19.37 -14.43 16.55
N ARG A 124 -19.99 -15.54 16.13
CA ARG A 124 -19.31 -16.84 15.96
C ARG A 124 -20.02 -17.68 14.91
N PHE A 125 -19.30 -18.69 14.43
CA PHE A 125 -19.83 -19.72 13.55
C PHE A 125 -19.84 -21.06 14.27
N ILE A 126 -20.91 -21.84 14.10
CA ILE A 126 -21.07 -23.16 14.72
C ILE A 126 -21.25 -24.20 13.61
N ALA A 127 -20.43 -25.24 13.62
CA ALA A 127 -20.40 -26.32 12.64
C ALA A 127 -20.47 -27.65 13.39
N GLY A 128 -21.61 -28.36 13.32
CA GLY A 128 -21.84 -29.55 14.14
C GLY A 128 -21.57 -29.25 15.63
N ALA A 129 -20.64 -29.99 16.25
CA ALA A 129 -20.22 -29.78 17.63
C ALA A 129 -19.06 -28.76 17.82
N SER A 130 -18.56 -28.15 16.74
CA SER A 130 -17.42 -27.23 16.76
C SER A 130 -17.87 -25.78 16.66
N ALA A 131 -17.23 -24.88 17.40
CA ALA A 131 -17.42 -23.44 17.30
C ALA A 131 -16.13 -22.76 16.83
N SER A 132 -16.26 -21.70 16.04
CA SER A 132 -15.16 -20.82 15.70
C SER A 132 -14.67 -20.07 16.94
N PRO A 133 -13.48 -19.43 16.89
CA PRO A 133 -13.18 -18.34 17.81
C PRO A 133 -14.32 -17.30 17.81
N VAL A 134 -14.54 -16.66 18.95
CA VAL A 134 -15.47 -15.53 19.04
C VAL A 134 -14.81 -14.30 18.43
N GLY A 135 -15.51 -13.68 17.49
CA GLY A 135 -15.14 -12.38 16.95
C GLY A 135 -15.90 -11.25 17.64
N ARG A 136 -15.26 -10.09 17.71
CA ARG A 136 -15.83 -8.79 18.08
C ARG A 136 -15.83 -7.90 16.83
N THR A 137 -16.91 -7.15 16.65
CA THR A 137 -17.03 -6.17 15.57
C THR A 137 -17.67 -4.88 16.09
N ARG A 138 -17.64 -3.83 15.28
CA ARG A 138 -18.25 -2.53 15.59
C ARG A 138 -18.89 -1.94 14.35
N THR A 139 -20.13 -1.47 14.45
CA THR A 139 -20.80 -0.69 13.39
C THR A 139 -20.27 0.74 13.36
N ALA A 140 -20.30 1.37 12.19
CA ALA A 140 -19.95 2.79 12.08
C ALA A 140 -20.98 3.66 12.84
N PRO A 141 -20.62 4.85 13.32
CA PRO A 141 -21.60 5.80 13.87
C PRO A 141 -22.66 6.19 12.84
N ALA A 142 -23.87 6.57 13.29
CA ALA A 142 -24.91 7.07 12.41
C ALA A 142 -24.41 8.28 11.61
N GLU A 143 -24.81 8.44 10.35
CA GLU A 143 -24.22 9.41 9.41
C GLU A 143 -24.30 10.89 9.84
N ASN A 144 -25.26 11.21 10.72
CA ASN A 144 -25.47 12.55 11.28
C ASN A 144 -24.98 12.67 12.74
N ALA A 145 -24.36 11.63 13.30
CA ALA A 145 -23.86 11.66 14.66
C ALA A 145 -22.67 12.63 14.80
N ALA A 146 -22.67 13.42 15.88
CA ALA A 146 -21.53 14.22 16.27
C ALA A 146 -20.48 13.32 16.94
N VAL A 147 -19.51 12.85 16.16
CA VAL A 147 -18.45 11.96 16.63
C VAL A 147 -17.30 12.80 17.18
N ALA A 148 -17.00 12.64 18.47
CA ALA A 148 -15.93 13.39 19.13
C ALA A 148 -14.52 12.89 18.75
N GLN A 149 -14.40 11.59 18.47
CA GLN A 149 -13.14 10.97 18.09
C GLN A 149 -13.36 9.70 17.25
N LEU A 150 -12.46 9.45 16.31
CA LEU A 150 -12.24 8.13 15.71
C LEU A 150 -10.78 7.72 15.93
N LYS A 151 -10.53 6.46 16.25
CA LYS A 151 -9.18 5.93 16.36
C LYS A 151 -9.03 4.64 15.55
N PHE A 152 -8.11 4.63 14.60
CA PHE A 152 -7.92 3.50 13.69
C PHE A 152 -6.45 3.33 13.34
N ALA A 153 -6.06 2.13 12.91
CA ALA A 153 -4.76 1.90 12.31
C ALA A 153 -4.87 1.81 10.80
N PHE A 154 -3.82 2.21 10.09
CA PHE A 154 -3.68 1.87 8.67
C PHE A 154 -2.32 1.18 8.44
N ILE A 155 -2.35 0.12 7.63
CA ILE A 155 -1.25 -0.83 7.43
C ILE A 155 -1.20 -1.30 5.97
N SER A 156 -0.04 -1.77 5.53
CA SER A 156 0.18 -2.42 4.23
C SER A 156 1.37 -3.39 4.31
N CYS A 157 1.61 -4.12 3.23
CA CYS A 157 2.89 -4.79 2.93
C CYS A 157 3.41 -5.70 4.05
N GLN A 158 2.75 -6.85 4.17
CA GLN A 158 3.01 -7.86 5.19
C GLN A 158 3.65 -9.13 4.61
N ASP A 159 4.74 -9.03 3.85
CA ASP A 159 5.39 -10.23 3.27
C ASP A 159 5.70 -11.28 4.36
N TRP A 160 5.23 -12.49 4.12
CA TRP A 160 5.45 -13.68 4.94
C TRP A 160 6.91 -14.17 4.91
N SER A 161 7.66 -13.79 3.87
CA SER A 161 8.96 -14.39 3.56
C SER A 161 10.14 -13.65 4.20
N VAL A 162 9.89 -12.56 4.94
CA VAL A 162 10.94 -11.73 5.54
C VAL A 162 10.46 -11.04 6.82
N ASN A 163 11.41 -10.69 7.69
CA ASN A 163 11.16 -10.01 8.96
C ASN A 163 10.17 -10.76 9.87
N HIS A 164 9.27 -10.03 10.55
CA HIS A 164 8.33 -10.59 11.53
C HIS A 164 7.04 -9.78 11.62
N TRP A 165 5.99 -10.35 12.19
CA TRP A 165 4.67 -9.73 12.34
C TRP A 165 4.32 -9.29 13.77
N ALA A 166 5.31 -9.04 14.63
CA ALA A 166 5.09 -8.50 15.99
C ALA A 166 4.36 -7.15 16.03
N GLY A 167 4.26 -6.43 14.90
CA GLY A 167 3.41 -5.25 14.78
C GLY A 167 1.92 -5.54 15.03
N PHE A 168 1.45 -6.76 14.73
CA PHE A 168 0.08 -7.16 15.03
C PHE A 168 -0.15 -7.35 16.54
N ASP A 169 0.84 -7.87 17.28
CA ASP A 169 0.76 -7.94 18.74
C ASP A 169 0.65 -6.54 19.38
N GLU A 170 1.41 -5.57 18.87
CA GLU A 170 1.32 -4.18 19.30
C GLU A 170 -0.05 -3.55 18.99
N LEU A 171 -0.59 -3.80 17.80
CA LEU A 171 -1.92 -3.32 17.41
C LEU A 171 -3.04 -3.93 18.27
N LEU A 172 -2.89 -5.19 18.70
CA LEU A 172 -3.81 -5.83 19.64
C LEU A 172 -3.81 -5.19 21.03
N THR A 173 -2.83 -4.35 21.38
CA THR A 173 -2.88 -3.57 22.63
C THR A 173 -3.70 -2.28 22.50
N GLN A 174 -4.05 -1.88 21.28
CA GLN A 174 -4.78 -0.64 21.01
C GLN A 174 -6.29 -0.81 21.18
N ASP A 175 -6.96 0.28 21.54
CA ASP A 175 -8.41 0.43 21.41
C ASP A 175 -8.69 1.15 20.07
N LEU A 176 -9.00 0.36 19.04
CA LEU A 176 -9.26 0.84 17.68
C LEU A 176 -10.73 0.61 17.32
N ASP A 177 -11.30 1.54 16.57
CA ASP A 177 -12.63 1.41 15.98
C ASP A 177 -12.62 0.45 14.78
N PHE A 178 -11.56 0.49 13.97
CA PHE A 178 -11.35 -0.35 12.79
C PHE A 178 -9.86 -0.34 12.35
N ILE A 179 -9.54 -1.18 11.38
CA ILE A 179 -8.24 -1.20 10.69
C ILE A 179 -8.45 -0.92 9.20
N VAL A 180 -7.58 -0.11 8.60
CA VAL A 180 -7.49 0.07 7.15
C VAL A 180 -6.30 -0.72 6.62
N HIS A 181 -6.52 -1.61 5.65
CA HIS A 181 -5.44 -2.32 4.95
C HIS A 181 -5.33 -1.79 3.53
N LEU A 182 -4.16 -1.25 3.16
CA LEU A 182 -3.96 -0.50 1.92
C LEU A 182 -3.45 -1.34 0.74
N GLY A 183 -3.13 -2.61 0.99
CA GLY A 183 -2.72 -3.56 -0.04
C GLY A 183 -1.48 -4.35 0.36
N ASP A 184 -1.06 -5.28 -0.49
CA ASP A 184 -0.01 -6.27 -0.19
C ASP A 184 -0.31 -7.10 1.06
N TYR A 185 -1.57 -7.54 1.16
CA TYR A 185 -2.02 -8.49 2.15
C TYR A 185 -1.36 -9.85 1.91
N ILE A 186 -1.13 -10.21 0.65
CA ILE A 186 -0.33 -11.36 0.22
C ILE A 186 0.75 -10.91 -0.76
N TYR A 187 1.80 -11.71 -0.89
CA TYR A 187 2.74 -11.66 -2.02
C TYR A 187 2.55 -12.89 -2.90
N GLU A 188 2.43 -12.69 -4.21
CA GLU A 188 2.19 -13.73 -5.21
C GLU A 188 3.44 -14.56 -5.54
N THR A 189 4.62 -14.05 -5.21
CA THR A 189 5.93 -14.64 -5.53
C THR A 189 6.57 -15.31 -4.32
N VAL A 190 7.16 -16.51 -4.51
CA VAL A 190 7.83 -17.31 -3.47
C VAL A 190 9.20 -17.85 -3.95
N LYS A 191 9.97 -18.43 -3.01
CA LYS A 191 11.24 -19.19 -3.17
C LYS A 191 12.47 -18.42 -3.66
N ALA A 192 12.36 -17.45 -4.56
CA ALA A 192 13.47 -16.53 -4.79
C ALA A 192 13.57 -15.56 -3.62
N GLY A 193 14.77 -15.03 -3.38
CA GLY A 193 14.98 -13.89 -2.52
C GLY A 193 14.44 -12.60 -3.14
N PHE A 194 13.18 -12.60 -3.59
CA PHE A 194 12.45 -11.42 -4.07
C PHE A 194 12.57 -10.30 -3.02
N GLN A 195 12.30 -10.65 -1.76
CA GLN A 195 12.76 -9.92 -0.60
C GLN A 195 13.90 -10.69 0.07
N THR A 196 14.89 -9.97 0.59
CA THR A 196 16.10 -10.53 1.17
C THR A 196 16.16 -10.26 2.67
N GLY A 197 16.66 -11.23 3.43
CA GLY A 197 16.83 -11.10 4.87
C GLY A 197 16.43 -12.35 5.63
N ALA A 198 16.47 -12.24 6.95
CA ALA A 198 15.96 -13.29 7.83
C ALA A 198 14.43 -13.21 7.90
N VAL A 199 13.80 -14.35 8.14
CA VAL A 199 12.37 -14.49 8.41
C VAL A 199 12.18 -15.12 9.79
N GLU A 200 11.14 -14.71 10.52
CA GLU A 200 10.81 -15.32 11.80
C GLU A 200 10.44 -16.80 11.64
N SER A 201 10.78 -17.63 12.63
CA SER A 201 10.54 -19.08 12.57
C SER A 201 9.06 -19.47 12.56
N ALA A 202 8.16 -18.54 12.89
CA ALA A 202 6.72 -18.76 12.82
C ALA A 202 6.23 -18.85 11.36
N HIS A 203 6.99 -18.32 10.41
CA HIS A 203 6.64 -18.30 9.00
C HIS A 203 7.39 -19.38 8.22
N ALA A 204 6.73 -20.53 8.07
CA ALA A 204 7.28 -21.63 7.29
C ALA A 204 7.37 -21.25 5.79
N PRO A 205 8.39 -21.71 5.04
CA PRO A 205 8.50 -21.41 3.62
C PRO A 205 7.24 -21.79 2.83
N LEU A 206 6.79 -20.87 1.98
CA LEU A 206 5.59 -21.05 1.16
C LEU A 206 5.85 -21.95 -0.05
N SER A 207 4.80 -22.64 -0.48
CA SER A 207 4.76 -23.38 -1.74
C SER A 207 3.44 -23.14 -2.46
N LEU A 208 3.54 -23.04 -3.78
CA LEU A 208 2.41 -22.87 -4.69
C LEU A 208 2.07 -24.22 -5.34
N PRO A 209 0.79 -24.63 -5.36
CA PRO A 209 0.35 -25.85 -6.04
C PRO A 209 0.76 -25.94 -7.51
N ASP A 210 0.54 -24.87 -8.28
CA ASP A 210 0.69 -24.83 -9.75
C ASP A 210 1.72 -23.78 -10.21
N GLY A 211 2.32 -23.04 -9.28
CA GLY A 211 3.07 -21.81 -9.53
C GLY A 211 4.07 -21.87 -10.69
N THR A 212 4.23 -20.74 -11.37
CA THR A 212 5.10 -20.62 -12.56
C THR A 212 6.50 -20.18 -12.16
N LYS A 213 7.51 -20.95 -12.58
CA LYS A 213 8.92 -20.68 -12.28
C LYS A 213 9.50 -19.62 -13.22
N ARG A 214 10.20 -18.64 -12.64
CA ARG A 214 11.02 -17.63 -13.32
C ARG A 214 12.47 -18.09 -13.47
N ALA A 215 13.20 -17.42 -14.37
CA ALA A 215 14.61 -17.73 -14.65
C ALA A 215 15.53 -17.48 -13.45
N ASP A 216 15.21 -16.50 -12.61
CA ASP A 216 15.89 -16.15 -11.36
C ASP A 216 15.63 -17.15 -10.20
N GLY A 217 14.79 -18.17 -10.44
CA GLY A 217 14.42 -19.17 -9.44
C GLY A 217 13.17 -18.83 -8.63
N ALA A 218 12.57 -17.66 -8.83
CA ALA A 218 11.30 -17.28 -8.21
C ALA A 218 10.17 -18.16 -8.73
N ILE A 219 9.10 -18.31 -7.96
CA ILE A 219 7.87 -18.97 -8.42
C ILE A 219 6.70 -18.06 -8.07
N TYR A 220 5.91 -17.66 -9.07
CA TYR A 220 4.73 -16.82 -8.85
C TYR A 220 3.41 -17.58 -9.01
N ALA A 221 2.38 -17.13 -8.32
CA ALA A 221 1.02 -17.67 -8.38
C ALA A 221 0.40 -17.46 -9.76
N THR A 222 -0.13 -18.51 -10.36
CA THR A 222 -0.68 -18.47 -11.73
C THR A 222 -2.14 -18.96 -11.79
N THR A 223 -2.57 -19.77 -10.83
CA THR A 223 -3.95 -20.29 -10.76
C THR A 223 -4.71 -19.77 -9.54
N LEU A 224 -6.04 -19.88 -9.57
CA LEU A 224 -6.88 -19.65 -8.38
C LEU A 224 -6.44 -20.52 -7.17
N ALA A 225 -5.95 -21.74 -7.40
CA ALA A 225 -5.48 -22.61 -6.33
C ALA A 225 -4.21 -22.05 -5.65
N ASP A 226 -3.32 -21.42 -6.42
CA ASP A 226 -2.15 -20.72 -5.90
C ASP A 226 -2.55 -19.54 -5.01
N TYR A 227 -3.40 -18.63 -5.49
CA TYR A 227 -3.84 -17.48 -4.68
C TYR A 227 -4.60 -17.90 -3.43
N ARG A 228 -5.49 -18.91 -3.52
CA ARG A 228 -6.14 -19.49 -2.32
C ARG A 228 -5.10 -20.08 -1.35
N SER A 229 -4.04 -20.71 -1.85
CA SER A 229 -2.94 -21.21 -1.01
C SER A 229 -2.26 -20.07 -0.24
N LEU A 230 -1.94 -18.96 -0.93
CA LEU A 230 -1.34 -17.79 -0.30
C LEU A 230 -2.23 -17.22 0.81
N TYR A 231 -3.51 -16.96 0.54
CA TYR A 231 -4.42 -16.45 1.56
C TYR A 231 -4.58 -17.41 2.75
N ARG A 232 -4.66 -18.72 2.52
CA ARG A 232 -4.73 -19.70 3.63
C ARG A 232 -3.48 -19.67 4.52
N ASN A 233 -2.29 -19.53 3.92
CA ASN A 233 -1.03 -19.46 4.66
C ASN A 233 -0.90 -18.14 5.42
N TYR A 234 -1.09 -17.00 4.76
CA TYR A 234 -1.00 -15.69 5.43
C TYR A 234 -1.99 -15.58 6.59
N ARG A 235 -3.25 -16.01 6.38
CA ARG A 235 -4.28 -16.03 7.44
C ARG A 235 -4.10 -17.16 8.46
N SER A 236 -3.08 -18.01 8.35
CA SER A 236 -2.76 -19.01 9.36
C SER A 236 -2.00 -18.43 10.56
N ASP A 237 -1.42 -17.24 10.42
CA ASP A 237 -0.73 -16.58 11.52
C ASP A 237 -1.71 -16.23 12.65
N PRO A 238 -1.48 -16.69 13.90
CA PRO A 238 -2.40 -16.47 15.01
C PRO A 238 -2.56 -15.00 15.37
N ARG A 239 -1.56 -14.14 15.12
CA ARG A 239 -1.63 -12.70 15.41
C ARG A 239 -2.55 -12.01 14.42
N LEU A 240 -2.47 -12.37 13.14
CA LEU A 240 -3.37 -11.86 12.11
C LEU A 240 -4.81 -12.35 12.34
N GLN A 241 -5.01 -13.61 12.75
CA GLN A 241 -6.33 -14.11 13.15
C GLN A 241 -6.90 -13.34 14.34
N ALA A 242 -6.10 -13.08 15.37
CA ALA A 242 -6.53 -12.30 16.53
C ALA A 242 -6.90 -10.86 16.15
N LEU A 243 -6.15 -10.25 15.22
CA LEU A 243 -6.44 -8.90 14.71
C LEU A 243 -7.80 -8.85 14.00
N HIS A 244 -8.04 -9.79 13.08
CA HIS A 244 -9.32 -9.94 12.37
C HIS A 244 -10.49 -10.26 13.30
N ALA A 245 -10.25 -11.08 14.34
CA ALA A 245 -11.26 -11.41 15.32
C ALA A 245 -11.63 -10.20 16.19
N ARG A 246 -10.74 -9.22 16.38
CA ARG A 246 -10.94 -8.10 17.31
C ARG A 246 -11.52 -6.84 16.67
N PHE A 247 -11.12 -6.54 15.44
CA PHE A 247 -11.43 -5.26 14.79
C PHE A 247 -12.07 -5.49 13.41
N PRO A 248 -13.09 -4.70 13.03
CA PRO A 248 -13.53 -4.69 11.64
C PRO A 248 -12.43 -4.10 10.75
N MET A 249 -12.21 -4.71 9.59
CA MET A 249 -11.22 -4.27 8.60
C MET A 249 -11.89 -3.65 7.37
N ILE A 250 -11.34 -2.52 6.90
CA ILE A 250 -11.65 -1.90 5.62
C ILE A 250 -10.42 -2.10 4.73
N ALA A 251 -10.51 -2.98 3.74
CA ALA A 251 -9.37 -3.36 2.91
C ALA A 251 -9.55 -2.97 1.43
N ILE A 252 -8.46 -2.54 0.82
CA ILE A 252 -8.24 -2.55 -0.63
C ILE A 252 -7.09 -3.54 -0.92
N TRP A 253 -6.82 -3.84 -2.19
CA TRP A 253 -5.59 -4.53 -2.60
C TRP A 253 -4.54 -3.53 -3.04
N ASP A 254 -3.34 -4.03 -3.33
CA ASP A 254 -2.39 -3.40 -4.23
C ASP A 254 -2.05 -4.38 -5.38
N ASP A 255 -0.83 -4.35 -5.89
CA ASP A 255 -0.36 -5.13 -7.02
C ASP A 255 -0.12 -6.59 -6.65
N HIS A 256 0.48 -6.88 -5.50
CA HIS A 256 0.86 -8.24 -5.11
C HIS A 256 -0.30 -9.19 -4.82
N GLU A 257 -1.53 -8.69 -4.69
CA GLU A 257 -2.75 -9.51 -4.79
C GLU A 257 -2.93 -10.17 -6.16
N PHE A 258 -2.24 -9.69 -7.20
CA PHE A 258 -2.18 -10.29 -8.54
C PHE A 258 -0.75 -10.50 -9.03
N SER A 259 0.00 -9.43 -9.26
CA SER A 259 1.36 -9.46 -9.78
C SER A 259 2.04 -8.12 -9.50
N ASP A 260 3.29 -8.17 -9.04
CA ASP A 260 4.20 -7.03 -8.88
C ASP A 260 4.07 -6.01 -10.04
N ASP A 261 3.86 -4.74 -9.68
CA ASP A 261 3.66 -3.55 -10.52
C ASP A 261 2.64 -3.71 -11.66
N CYS A 262 1.65 -4.59 -11.51
CA CYS A 262 0.66 -4.87 -12.56
C CYS A 262 -0.20 -3.66 -12.94
N TRP A 263 -0.65 -3.62 -14.20
CA TRP A 263 -1.79 -2.78 -14.60
C TRP A 263 -2.87 -3.65 -15.21
N GLN A 264 -4.13 -3.46 -14.80
CA GLN A 264 -5.27 -4.24 -15.25
C GLN A 264 -5.05 -5.75 -15.08
N ASP A 265 -4.83 -6.49 -16.17
CA ASP A 265 -4.52 -7.91 -16.21
C ASP A 265 -3.15 -8.23 -16.82
N ARG A 266 -2.23 -7.25 -16.82
CA ARG A 266 -0.86 -7.38 -17.28
C ARG A 266 0.11 -7.58 -16.11
N GLN A 267 1.08 -8.45 -16.32
CA GLN A 267 2.24 -8.62 -15.43
C GLN A 267 3.47 -7.99 -16.08
N VAL A 268 4.45 -7.57 -15.28
CA VAL A 268 5.64 -6.81 -15.73
C VAL A 268 6.96 -7.40 -15.19
N TYR A 269 7.06 -8.73 -15.15
CA TYR A 269 8.30 -9.39 -14.69
C TYR A 269 9.45 -9.31 -15.70
N ALA A 270 9.13 -9.06 -16.96
CA ALA A 270 10.10 -8.82 -18.03
C ALA A 270 9.55 -7.77 -19.00
N ALA A 271 10.45 -7.09 -19.73
CA ALA A 271 10.12 -5.94 -20.56
C ALA A 271 9.09 -6.19 -21.70
N THR A 272 8.70 -7.43 -21.97
CA THR A 272 7.68 -7.77 -22.98
C THR A 272 6.50 -8.55 -22.41
N ASP A 273 6.48 -8.82 -21.11
CA ASP A 273 5.43 -9.64 -20.46
C ASP A 273 4.06 -8.98 -20.59
N ASP A 274 4.04 -7.65 -20.48
CA ASP A 274 2.84 -6.83 -20.55
C ASP A 274 2.21 -6.78 -21.94
N ALA A 275 2.84 -7.34 -22.98
CA ALA A 275 2.29 -7.34 -24.34
C ALA A 275 1.03 -8.22 -24.47
N THR A 276 0.88 -9.22 -23.60
CA THR A 276 -0.26 -10.15 -23.60
C THR A 276 -1.01 -10.09 -22.28
N ALA A 277 -2.34 -9.95 -22.35
CA ALA A 277 -3.20 -10.00 -21.18
C ALA A 277 -3.24 -11.40 -20.54
N ASN A 278 -3.23 -11.45 -19.20
CA ASN A 278 -3.41 -12.68 -18.44
C ASN A 278 -4.73 -12.64 -17.64
N THR A 279 -5.83 -12.39 -18.36
CA THR A 279 -7.19 -12.31 -17.80
C THR A 279 -7.57 -13.51 -16.92
N PRO A 280 -7.25 -14.78 -17.26
CA PRO A 280 -7.57 -15.92 -16.40
C PRO A 280 -6.86 -15.85 -15.03
N ARG A 281 -5.57 -15.48 -15.00
CA ARG A 281 -4.81 -15.29 -13.75
C ARG A 281 -5.40 -14.14 -12.92
N ARG A 282 -5.66 -12.98 -13.53
CA ARG A 282 -6.27 -11.83 -12.83
C ARG A 282 -7.64 -12.18 -12.26
N ARG A 283 -8.49 -12.90 -13.00
CA ARG A 283 -9.79 -13.37 -12.47
C ARG A 283 -9.64 -14.37 -11.33
N GLY A 284 -8.62 -15.24 -11.38
CA GLY A 284 -8.27 -16.12 -10.27
C GLY A 284 -7.85 -15.37 -9.01
N ALA A 285 -7.01 -14.35 -9.16
CA ALA A 285 -6.62 -13.43 -8.09
C ALA A 285 -7.83 -12.69 -7.49
N ASN A 286 -8.65 -12.06 -8.35
CA ASN A 286 -9.87 -11.34 -7.93
C ASN A 286 -10.82 -12.24 -7.14
N GLN A 287 -11.02 -13.48 -7.61
CA GLN A 287 -11.88 -14.45 -6.93
C GLN A 287 -11.30 -14.83 -5.56
N ALA A 288 -9.99 -15.10 -5.46
CA ALA A 288 -9.36 -15.41 -4.18
C ALA A 288 -9.46 -14.23 -3.19
N TRP A 289 -9.24 -12.99 -3.65
CA TRP A 289 -9.44 -11.80 -2.81
C TRP A 289 -10.88 -11.70 -2.31
N PHE A 290 -11.86 -11.86 -3.20
CA PHE A 290 -13.28 -11.84 -2.86
C PHE A 290 -13.67 -12.96 -1.87
N GLU A 291 -13.01 -14.11 -1.94
CA GLU A 291 -13.22 -15.23 -1.02
C GLU A 291 -12.66 -14.98 0.37
N PHE A 292 -11.51 -14.30 0.50
CA PHE A 292 -10.75 -14.24 1.75
C PHE A 292 -10.80 -12.90 2.49
N MET A 293 -11.34 -11.84 1.87
CA MET A 293 -11.44 -10.52 2.48
C MET A 293 -12.87 -10.20 2.95
N PRO A 294 -13.05 -9.67 4.18
CA PRO A 294 -14.37 -9.35 4.74
C PRO A 294 -14.94 -8.02 4.21
N ALA A 295 -14.94 -7.84 2.88
CA ALA A 295 -15.40 -6.61 2.24
C ALA A 295 -16.87 -6.73 1.76
N ASP A 296 -17.57 -5.62 1.59
CA ASP A 296 -18.92 -5.50 1.01
C ASP A 296 -18.79 -4.91 -0.40
N VAL A 297 -18.45 -5.78 -1.35
CA VAL A 297 -18.07 -5.40 -2.72
C VAL A 297 -18.87 -6.19 -3.75
N SER A 298 -18.99 -5.65 -4.96
CA SER A 298 -19.61 -6.35 -6.08
C SER A 298 -18.60 -7.24 -6.79
N PHE A 299 -18.99 -8.48 -7.07
CA PHE A 299 -18.25 -9.45 -7.87
C PHE A 299 -19.22 -10.15 -8.82
N ASN A 300 -18.82 -10.32 -10.07
CA ASN A 300 -19.58 -11.05 -11.07
C ASN A 300 -18.69 -12.13 -11.71
N ARG A 301 -18.70 -13.34 -11.15
CA ARG A 301 -17.96 -14.50 -11.67
C ARG A 301 -18.25 -14.77 -13.15
N ASP A 302 -19.47 -14.50 -13.61
CA ASP A 302 -19.90 -14.76 -14.97
C ASP A 302 -19.42 -13.68 -15.96
N ASN A 303 -18.95 -12.51 -15.47
CA ASN A 303 -18.23 -11.55 -16.32
C ASN A 303 -16.88 -12.16 -16.74
N PRO A 304 -16.64 -12.36 -18.06
CA PRO A 304 -15.38 -12.93 -18.54
C PRO A 304 -14.22 -11.93 -18.56
N ALA A 305 -14.47 -10.63 -18.42
CA ALA A 305 -13.45 -9.59 -18.39
C ALA A 305 -12.67 -9.58 -17.06
N PHE A 306 -11.51 -8.91 -17.06
CA PHE A 306 -10.64 -8.81 -15.88
C PHE A 306 -11.24 -7.93 -14.78
N ASP A 307 -12.13 -7.01 -15.12
CA ASP A 307 -12.81 -6.06 -14.23
C ASP A 307 -14.10 -6.64 -13.61
N ASN A 308 -14.10 -7.96 -13.35
CA ASN A 308 -15.24 -8.68 -12.82
C ASN A 308 -15.53 -8.44 -11.33
N ILE A 309 -14.88 -7.44 -10.74
CA ILE A 309 -15.02 -7.04 -9.35
C ILE A 309 -14.87 -5.50 -9.26
N GLN A 310 -15.53 -4.88 -8.29
CA GLN A 310 -15.34 -3.47 -7.95
C GLN A 310 -15.11 -3.35 -6.45
N ILE A 311 -13.93 -2.87 -6.06
CA ILE A 311 -13.55 -2.77 -4.64
C ILE A 311 -13.50 -1.34 -4.11
N TYR A 312 -13.43 -0.31 -4.97
CA TYR A 312 -13.50 1.08 -4.50
C TYR A 312 -14.87 1.41 -3.91
N ARG A 313 -14.88 2.15 -2.80
CA ARG A 313 -16.07 2.43 -1.99
C ARG A 313 -15.83 3.54 -0.97
N ALA A 314 -16.91 4.14 -0.47
CA ALA A 314 -16.87 5.23 0.51
C ALA A 314 -17.47 4.79 1.84
N PHE A 315 -16.98 5.33 2.96
CA PHE A 315 -17.49 5.12 4.33
C PHE A 315 -17.74 6.47 5.00
N ARG A 316 -18.76 6.53 5.87
CA ARG A 316 -19.10 7.73 6.63
C ARG A 316 -19.17 7.41 8.11
N PHE A 317 -18.47 8.19 8.91
CA PHE A 317 -18.39 8.05 10.36
C PHE A 317 -18.94 9.32 11.01
N GLY A 318 -20.27 9.40 11.06
CA GLY A 318 -20.98 10.61 11.49
C GLY A 318 -20.62 11.83 10.66
N THR A 319 -20.64 12.99 11.31
CA THR A 319 -20.21 14.26 10.70
C THR A 319 -18.70 14.45 10.71
N LEU A 320 -17.94 13.55 11.36
CA LEU A 320 -16.50 13.73 11.55
C LEU A 320 -15.71 13.38 10.31
N ALA A 321 -15.93 12.21 9.71
CA ALA A 321 -15.07 11.72 8.63
C ALA A 321 -15.83 10.98 7.53
N THR A 322 -15.42 11.24 6.29
CA THR A 322 -15.70 10.39 5.13
C THR A 322 -14.38 9.76 4.69
N LEU A 323 -14.33 8.43 4.57
CA LEU A 323 -13.18 7.69 4.04
C LEU A 323 -13.52 7.17 2.65
N LEU A 324 -12.76 7.60 1.65
CA LEU A 324 -12.85 7.12 0.27
C LEU A 324 -11.71 6.13 0.02
N MET A 325 -12.05 4.90 -0.32
CA MET A 325 -11.10 3.87 -0.75
C MET A 325 -11.13 3.79 -2.27
N THR A 326 -10.00 4.03 -2.95
CA THR A 326 -9.85 3.87 -4.41
C THR A 326 -9.03 2.63 -4.75
N ASP A 327 -9.15 2.16 -5.99
CA ASP A 327 -8.40 1.03 -6.54
C ASP A 327 -7.51 1.54 -7.68
N LEU A 328 -6.20 1.48 -7.48
CA LEU A 328 -5.18 2.03 -8.36
C LEU A 328 -4.51 0.99 -9.26
N ARG A 329 -5.02 -0.26 -9.28
CA ARG A 329 -4.42 -1.34 -10.09
C ARG A 329 -5.35 -1.85 -11.18
N LEU A 330 -6.63 -2.05 -10.89
CA LEU A 330 -7.56 -2.64 -11.84
C LEU A 330 -7.93 -1.69 -12.99
N TYR A 331 -7.92 -0.38 -12.74
CA TYR A 331 -8.39 0.63 -13.69
C TYR A 331 -7.27 1.50 -14.26
N ARG A 332 -6.04 1.39 -13.74
CA ARG A 332 -4.92 2.17 -14.25
C ARG A 332 -4.59 1.81 -15.69
N ALA A 333 -4.11 2.80 -16.42
CA ALA A 333 -3.42 2.59 -17.68
C ALA A 333 -2.07 1.91 -17.44
N ASP A 334 -1.46 1.48 -18.52
CA ASP A 334 -0.03 1.13 -18.56
C ASP A 334 0.82 2.29 -18.03
N HIS A 335 2.02 1.95 -17.54
CA HIS A 335 3.04 2.94 -17.19
C HIS A 335 3.25 3.91 -18.36
N VAL A 336 3.44 5.19 -18.03
CA VAL A 336 3.47 6.24 -19.06
C VAL A 336 4.59 5.98 -20.07
N ILE A 337 5.75 5.52 -19.63
CA ILE A 337 6.79 4.94 -20.48
C ILE A 337 6.63 3.42 -20.37
N PRO A 338 6.26 2.70 -21.45
CA PRO A 338 6.21 1.25 -21.41
C PRO A 338 7.60 0.63 -21.31
N GLU A 339 7.74 -0.44 -20.53
CA GLU A 339 9.03 -1.12 -20.31
C GLU A 339 9.69 -1.58 -21.60
N LYS A 340 8.89 -2.08 -22.54
CA LYS A 340 9.34 -2.52 -23.86
C LYS A 340 10.15 -1.45 -24.61
N GLN A 341 9.89 -0.16 -24.36
CA GLN A 341 10.59 0.94 -25.03
C GLN A 341 12.00 1.16 -24.50
N VAL A 342 12.24 0.87 -23.21
CA VAL A 342 13.53 1.10 -22.53
C VAL A 342 14.28 -0.20 -22.22
N GLY A 343 13.60 -1.35 -22.27
CA GLY A 343 14.16 -2.68 -22.08
C GLY A 343 14.22 -3.18 -20.63
N SER A 344 13.78 -2.37 -19.66
CA SER A 344 13.76 -2.71 -18.23
C SER A 344 12.78 -1.81 -17.45
N GLU A 345 12.59 -2.13 -16.18
CA GLU A 345 11.92 -1.29 -15.20
C GLU A 345 12.65 0.03 -14.93
N ILE A 346 13.99 0.03 -15.05
CA ILE A 346 14.79 1.26 -14.96
C ILE A 346 14.54 2.15 -16.18
N GLY A 347 14.21 3.42 -15.95
CA GLY A 347 13.83 4.39 -16.97
C GLY A 347 12.35 4.32 -17.38
N SER A 348 11.62 3.29 -16.96
CA SER A 348 10.17 3.11 -17.18
C SER A 348 9.36 3.37 -15.89
N ARG A 349 9.69 2.61 -14.84
CA ARG A 349 9.05 2.63 -13.52
C ARG A 349 9.98 3.21 -12.46
N TYR A 350 11.26 2.88 -12.51
CA TYR A 350 12.23 3.32 -11.50
C TYR A 350 13.31 4.20 -12.12
N PHE A 351 13.76 5.21 -11.39
CA PHE A 351 14.79 6.14 -11.87
C PHE A 351 14.48 6.70 -13.26
N VAL A 352 13.29 7.30 -13.39
CA VAL A 352 12.71 7.73 -14.67
C VAL A 352 13.11 9.16 -15.00
N PRO A 353 13.71 9.43 -16.19
CA PRO A 353 14.03 10.80 -16.60
C PRO A 353 12.77 11.64 -16.72
N LYS A 354 12.64 12.65 -15.86
CA LYS A 354 11.44 13.49 -15.72
C LYS A 354 11.05 14.17 -17.03
N ARG A 355 12.05 14.63 -17.80
CA ARG A 355 11.84 15.25 -19.13
C ARG A 355 11.21 14.29 -20.11
N ILE A 356 11.69 13.04 -20.16
CA ILE A 356 11.19 12.02 -21.09
C ILE A 356 9.77 11.62 -20.70
N LEU A 357 9.52 11.37 -19.40
CA LEU A 357 8.19 11.07 -18.91
C LEU A 357 7.18 12.14 -19.32
N SER A 358 7.48 13.42 -19.08
CA SER A 358 6.59 14.53 -19.42
C SER A 358 6.32 14.61 -20.93
N GLN A 359 7.31 14.34 -21.77
CA GLN A 359 7.14 14.32 -23.23
C GLN A 359 6.22 13.18 -23.69
N VAL A 360 6.43 11.97 -23.16
CA VAL A 360 5.62 10.79 -23.50
C VAL A 360 4.19 10.95 -22.97
N GLU A 361 4.02 11.45 -21.75
CA GLU A 361 2.71 11.75 -21.15
C GLU A 361 1.92 12.72 -22.03
N ALA A 362 2.54 13.85 -22.42
CA ALA A 362 1.91 14.84 -23.28
C ALA A 362 1.56 14.27 -24.67
N ALA A 363 2.43 13.43 -25.24
CA ALA A 363 2.18 12.78 -26.51
C ALA A 363 0.99 11.80 -26.42
N LYS A 364 0.90 10.98 -25.35
CA LYS A 364 -0.22 10.07 -25.10
C LYS A 364 -1.54 10.84 -24.96
N ILE A 365 -1.55 11.93 -24.19
CA ILE A 365 -2.74 12.80 -24.02
C ILE A 365 -3.15 13.44 -25.35
N SER A 366 -2.19 13.98 -26.11
CA SER A 366 -2.47 14.60 -27.42
C SER A 366 -3.03 13.58 -28.41
N ALA A 367 -2.50 12.35 -28.43
CA ALA A 367 -3.00 11.28 -29.27
C ALA A 367 -4.43 10.86 -28.89
N ALA A 368 -4.79 10.97 -27.61
CA ALA A 368 -6.13 10.73 -27.10
C ALA A 368 -7.03 11.99 -27.08
N SER A 369 -6.75 12.98 -27.93
CA SER A 369 -7.56 14.21 -28.06
C SER A 369 -7.77 14.96 -26.72
N GLY A 370 -6.76 14.95 -25.86
CA GLY A 370 -6.78 15.62 -24.55
C GLY A 370 -7.36 14.78 -23.41
N GLN A 371 -7.74 13.53 -23.65
CA GLN A 371 -8.24 12.64 -22.60
C GLN A 371 -7.11 12.11 -21.71
N LEU A 372 -7.41 11.93 -20.42
CA LEU A 372 -6.47 11.39 -19.43
C LEU A 372 -6.44 9.85 -19.41
N THR A 373 -7.41 9.18 -20.01
CA THR A 373 -7.56 7.71 -19.99
C THR A 373 -6.25 6.94 -20.26
N PRO A 374 -5.36 7.33 -21.22
CA PRO A 374 -4.12 6.61 -21.48
C PRO A 374 -3.00 6.82 -20.44
N VAL A 375 -3.21 7.72 -19.47
CA VAL A 375 -2.26 8.12 -18.42
C VAL A 375 -2.98 8.26 -17.07
N SER A 376 -3.99 7.41 -16.85
CA SER A 376 -4.85 7.46 -15.68
C SER A 376 -4.49 6.33 -14.71
N MET A 377 -4.48 6.62 -13.42
CA MET A 377 -4.44 5.65 -12.32
C MET A 377 -5.84 5.17 -11.92
N LEU A 378 -6.80 6.09 -11.80
CA LEU A 378 -8.15 5.74 -11.33
C LEU A 378 -9.03 5.13 -12.44
N GLY A 379 -8.70 5.39 -13.71
CA GLY A 379 -9.64 5.27 -14.81
C GLY A 379 -10.76 6.32 -14.73
N ASP A 380 -11.51 6.47 -15.84
CA ASP A 380 -12.47 7.58 -15.97
C ASP A 380 -13.63 7.50 -14.98
N THR A 381 -14.25 6.31 -14.85
CA THR A 381 -15.43 6.09 -14.01
C THR A 381 -15.13 6.31 -12.52
N GLN A 382 -14.04 5.73 -12.01
CA GLN A 382 -13.68 5.87 -10.59
C GLN A 382 -13.21 7.29 -10.28
N ARG A 383 -12.50 7.95 -11.21
CA ARG A 383 -12.13 9.36 -11.07
C ARG A 383 -13.35 10.27 -10.91
N ASP A 384 -14.37 10.07 -11.74
CA ASP A 384 -15.61 10.85 -11.65
C ASP A 384 -16.41 10.52 -10.39
N TRP A 385 -16.44 9.25 -9.99
CA TRP A 385 -16.99 8.83 -8.71
C TRP A 385 -16.29 9.51 -7.53
N TRP A 386 -14.96 9.51 -7.48
CA TRP A 386 -14.17 10.11 -6.40
C TRP A 386 -14.45 11.61 -6.28
N LYS A 387 -14.48 12.32 -7.42
CA LYS A 387 -14.85 13.74 -7.47
C LYS A 387 -16.28 13.97 -6.97
N ALA A 388 -17.23 13.13 -7.37
CA ALA A 388 -18.61 13.24 -6.93
C ALA A 388 -18.74 13.03 -5.41
N GLN A 389 -18.05 12.03 -4.85
CA GLN A 389 -18.04 11.75 -3.42
C GLN A 389 -17.46 12.93 -2.62
N LEU A 390 -16.31 13.47 -3.06
CA LEU A 390 -15.69 14.60 -2.37
C LEU A 390 -16.55 15.88 -2.43
N ARG A 391 -17.16 16.19 -3.58
CA ARG A 391 -18.09 17.33 -3.70
C ARG A 391 -19.31 17.18 -2.79
N ALA A 392 -19.81 15.96 -2.64
CA ALA A 392 -20.97 15.68 -1.81
C ALA A 392 -20.64 15.64 -0.30
N SER A 393 -19.37 15.52 0.06
CA SER A 393 -18.95 15.38 1.45
C SER A 393 -19.09 16.69 2.22
N ALA A 394 -19.81 16.60 3.35
CA ALA A 394 -19.95 17.67 4.34
C ALA A 394 -19.33 17.30 5.71
N THR A 395 -18.41 16.33 5.74
CA THR A 395 -17.73 15.94 6.98
C THR A 395 -16.59 16.89 7.33
N THR A 396 -16.19 16.90 8.60
CA THR A 396 -15.02 17.67 9.04
C THR A 396 -13.75 17.23 8.31
N TRP A 397 -13.59 15.94 8.06
CA TRP A 397 -12.46 15.34 7.36
C TRP A 397 -12.90 14.50 6.18
N ASN A 398 -12.15 14.62 5.09
CA ASN A 398 -12.13 13.66 4.00
C ASN A 398 -10.81 12.89 4.08
N LEU A 399 -10.91 11.56 4.21
CA LEU A 399 -9.77 10.66 4.17
C LEU A 399 -9.77 9.93 2.82
N TRP A 400 -8.59 9.73 2.25
CA TRP A 400 -8.42 9.00 1.00
C TRP A 400 -7.45 7.83 1.19
N GLY A 401 -8.00 6.64 1.42
CA GLY A 401 -7.21 5.41 1.43
C GLY A 401 -6.94 4.96 0.00
N ASN A 402 -5.66 4.84 -0.33
CA ASN A 402 -5.19 4.29 -1.60
C ASN A 402 -3.83 3.63 -1.43
N GLU A 403 -3.42 2.90 -2.45
CA GLU A 403 -2.27 2.00 -2.46
C GLU A 403 -0.94 2.77 -2.37
N VAL A 404 -0.75 3.74 -3.26
CA VAL A 404 0.55 4.35 -3.55
C VAL A 404 0.63 5.82 -3.14
N SER A 405 1.83 6.27 -2.76
CA SER A 405 2.08 7.66 -2.31
C SER A 405 1.83 8.70 -3.41
N LEU A 406 1.23 9.83 -3.01
CA LEU A 406 1.07 11.03 -3.84
C LEU A 406 2.27 11.98 -3.75
N LEU A 407 3.14 11.79 -2.76
CA LEU A 407 4.29 12.65 -2.50
C LEU A 407 5.36 12.45 -3.58
N ARG A 408 5.75 13.56 -4.22
CA ARG A 408 6.81 13.57 -5.22
C ARG A 408 8.15 13.13 -4.62
N MET A 409 8.80 12.20 -5.29
CA MET A 409 10.17 11.75 -5.00
C MET A 409 11.03 11.96 -6.23
N GLN A 410 11.65 13.14 -6.27
CA GLN A 410 12.57 13.49 -7.34
C GLN A 410 13.99 13.66 -6.84
N PHE A 411 14.89 13.65 -7.81
CA PHE A 411 16.31 13.82 -7.63
C PHE A 411 16.87 14.64 -8.80
N ASN A 412 17.82 15.53 -8.53
CA ASN A 412 18.52 16.30 -9.56
C ASN A 412 19.97 15.81 -9.65
N GLY A 413 20.29 15.14 -10.76
CA GLY A 413 21.58 14.51 -10.99
C GLY A 413 22.75 15.50 -10.98
N ALA A 414 22.62 16.62 -11.70
CA ALA A 414 23.63 17.67 -11.71
C ALA A 414 23.94 18.22 -10.31
N GLN A 415 22.90 18.47 -9.49
CA GLN A 415 23.06 18.92 -8.11
C GLN A 415 23.71 17.89 -7.21
N ALA A 416 23.35 16.62 -7.35
CA ALA A 416 23.94 15.57 -6.54
C ALA A 416 25.41 15.32 -6.88
N VAL A 417 25.74 15.23 -8.18
CA VAL A 417 27.11 15.07 -8.66
C VAL A 417 27.96 16.26 -8.24
N ALA A 418 27.46 17.49 -8.42
CA ALA A 418 28.13 18.70 -7.94
C ALA A 418 28.39 18.67 -6.44
N GLY A 419 27.42 18.23 -5.63
CA GLY A 419 27.57 18.07 -4.19
C GLY A 419 28.66 17.07 -3.81
N LEU A 420 28.68 15.90 -4.46
CA LEU A 420 29.70 14.87 -4.23
C LEU A 420 31.10 15.36 -4.62
N LEU A 421 31.24 16.02 -5.77
CA LEU A 421 32.52 16.59 -6.22
C LEU A 421 33.00 17.69 -5.26
N ALA A 422 32.10 18.58 -4.81
CA ALA A 422 32.44 19.63 -3.84
C ALA A 422 32.91 19.05 -2.50
N GLN A 423 32.26 17.99 -2.00
CA GLN A 423 32.68 17.28 -0.79
C GLN A 423 34.03 16.59 -1.00
N GLY A 424 34.25 15.95 -2.16
CA GLY A 424 35.53 15.33 -2.51
C GLY A 424 36.69 16.33 -2.53
N LEU A 425 36.47 17.53 -3.08
CA LEU A 425 37.46 18.62 -3.06
C LEU A 425 37.77 19.10 -1.64
N ALA A 426 36.76 19.25 -0.78
CA ALA A 426 36.96 19.63 0.62
C ALA A 426 37.68 18.54 1.43
N ALA A 427 37.41 17.27 1.15
CA ALA A 427 38.11 16.15 1.77
C ALA A 427 39.59 16.09 1.34
N ALA A 428 39.89 16.45 0.09
CA ALA A 428 41.26 16.52 -0.41
C ALA A 428 42.02 17.75 0.13
N ASN A 429 41.33 18.84 0.43
CA ASN A 429 41.89 20.04 1.03
C ASN A 429 40.91 20.69 2.01
N ASN A 430 41.14 20.46 3.31
CA ASN A 430 40.29 20.96 4.38
C ASN A 430 40.09 22.48 4.37
N ALA A 431 41.01 23.26 3.77
CA ALA A 431 40.86 24.70 3.63
C ALA A 431 39.66 25.09 2.74
N LEU A 432 39.18 24.20 1.88
CA LEU A 432 38.02 24.41 1.00
C LEU A 432 36.68 24.09 1.69
N THR A 433 36.69 23.55 2.90
CA THR A 433 35.46 23.19 3.65
C THR A 433 34.44 24.34 3.73
N PRO A 434 34.82 25.60 4.01
CA PRO A 434 33.87 26.71 4.04
C PRO A 434 33.24 27.02 2.68
N LEU A 435 33.88 26.61 1.58
CA LEU A 435 33.44 26.87 0.21
C LEU A 435 32.51 25.79 -0.35
N VAL A 436 32.25 24.68 0.36
CA VAL A 436 31.46 23.55 -0.17
C VAL A 436 30.12 23.96 -0.78
N PRO A 437 29.28 24.81 -0.14
CA PRO A 437 28.03 25.26 -0.75
C PRO A 437 28.24 26.07 -2.04
N ALA A 438 29.26 26.95 -2.07
CA ALA A 438 29.58 27.75 -3.24
C ALA A 438 30.17 26.90 -4.38
N MET A 439 31.02 25.92 -4.04
CA MET A 439 31.57 24.95 -4.99
C MET A 439 30.47 24.13 -5.63
N ALA A 440 29.54 23.60 -4.84
CA ALA A 440 28.40 22.83 -5.35
C ALA A 440 27.56 23.68 -6.31
N ASN A 441 27.24 24.93 -5.96
CA ASN A 441 26.48 25.82 -6.84
C ASN A 441 27.22 26.13 -8.16
N ALA A 442 28.53 26.40 -8.09
CA ALA A 442 29.35 26.64 -9.28
C ALA A 442 29.42 25.39 -10.17
N LEU A 443 29.62 24.21 -9.58
CA LEU A 443 29.62 22.93 -10.28
C LEU A 443 28.27 22.63 -10.93
N VAL A 444 27.15 22.95 -10.30
CA VAL A 444 25.82 22.81 -10.94
C VAL A 444 25.75 23.63 -12.22
N GLN A 445 26.20 24.89 -12.20
CA GLN A 445 26.21 25.74 -13.38
C GLN A 445 27.11 25.15 -14.48
N ASP A 446 28.31 24.71 -14.10
CA ASP A 446 29.30 24.15 -15.02
C ASP A 446 28.87 22.82 -15.64
N LEU A 447 28.19 21.96 -14.88
CA LEU A 447 27.68 20.66 -15.35
C LEU A 447 26.41 20.84 -16.19
N THR A 448 25.53 21.79 -15.85
CA THR A 448 24.33 22.11 -16.64
C THR A 448 24.70 22.72 -17.99
N GLY A 449 25.77 23.52 -18.03
CA GLY A 449 26.29 24.14 -19.25
C GLY A 449 27.30 23.28 -20.02
N ALA A 450 27.54 22.03 -19.60
CA ALA A 450 28.52 21.16 -20.24
C ALA A 450 28.06 20.72 -21.65
N ASP A 451 29.03 20.36 -22.49
CA ASP A 451 28.72 19.62 -23.72
C ASP A 451 28.48 18.14 -23.39
N HIS A 452 27.31 17.63 -23.75
CA HIS A 452 26.88 16.27 -23.49
C HIS A 452 26.92 15.36 -24.73
N SER A 453 27.35 15.86 -25.90
CA SER A 453 27.25 15.14 -27.17
C SER A 453 28.09 13.85 -27.23
N SER A 454 29.12 13.75 -26.38
CA SER A 454 30.00 12.58 -26.30
C SER A 454 29.48 11.46 -25.39
N GLY A 455 28.32 11.65 -24.74
CA GLY A 455 27.79 10.75 -23.72
C GLY A 455 28.43 10.93 -22.33
N LYS A 456 29.50 11.71 -22.23
CA LYS A 456 30.04 12.25 -20.98
C LYS A 456 30.01 13.78 -21.00
N PRO A 457 29.79 14.42 -19.85
CA PRO A 457 29.82 15.89 -19.75
C PRO A 457 31.25 16.39 -20.00
N VAL A 458 31.38 17.36 -20.90
CA VAL A 458 32.64 18.05 -21.19
C VAL A 458 32.48 19.52 -20.83
N THR A 459 33.22 19.97 -19.83
CA THR A 459 33.18 21.37 -19.36
C THR A 459 34.56 21.86 -18.99
N ALA A 460 34.79 23.17 -19.13
CA ALA A 460 35.99 23.84 -18.65
C ALA A 460 35.89 24.26 -17.18
N TYR A 461 34.72 24.06 -16.56
CA TYR A 461 34.36 24.52 -15.22
C TYR A 461 34.57 26.03 -14.99
N PRO A 462 34.06 26.91 -15.88
CA PRO A 462 34.29 28.34 -15.77
C PRO A 462 33.82 28.96 -14.45
N ALA A 463 32.69 28.51 -13.89
CA ALA A 463 32.15 29.03 -12.64
C ALA A 463 33.01 28.59 -11.44
N LEU A 464 33.37 27.30 -11.36
CA LEU A 464 34.21 26.81 -10.26
C LEU A 464 35.63 27.38 -10.33
N SER A 465 36.19 27.49 -11.53
CA SER A 465 37.51 28.09 -11.74
C SER A 465 37.53 29.56 -11.28
N ALA A 466 36.48 30.33 -11.59
CA ALA A 466 36.34 31.71 -11.13
C ALA A 466 36.20 31.80 -9.60
N LEU A 467 35.42 30.92 -8.98
CA LEU A 467 35.29 30.84 -7.51
C LEU A 467 36.66 30.60 -6.85
N PHE A 468 37.44 29.68 -7.40
CA PHE A 468 38.75 29.30 -6.86
C PHE A 468 39.80 30.40 -7.03
N ALA A 469 39.79 31.10 -8.16
CA ALA A 469 40.64 32.28 -8.34
C ALA A 469 40.30 33.37 -7.32
N ALA A 470 39.01 33.59 -7.07
CA ALA A 470 38.54 34.64 -6.16
C ALA A 470 38.73 34.32 -4.67
N GLN A 471 38.49 33.07 -4.26
CA GLN A 471 38.33 32.72 -2.85
C GLN A 471 39.36 31.70 -2.33
N ALA A 472 40.08 31.01 -3.21
CA ALA A 472 41.11 30.04 -2.85
C ALA A 472 42.52 30.41 -3.36
N GLY A 473 42.65 31.51 -4.11
CA GLY A 473 43.92 31.94 -4.69
C GLY A 473 44.48 31.00 -5.77
N ILE A 474 43.63 30.16 -6.37
CA ILE A 474 44.04 29.18 -7.39
C ILE A 474 43.72 29.77 -8.79
N PRO A 475 44.72 30.21 -9.56
CA PRO A 475 44.49 30.80 -10.87
C PRO A 475 44.00 29.75 -11.89
N ALA A 476 43.31 30.20 -12.95
CA ALA A 476 42.70 29.33 -13.95
C ALA A 476 43.67 28.30 -14.58
N GLY A 477 44.92 28.70 -14.83
CA GLY A 477 45.95 27.78 -15.36
C GLY A 477 46.30 26.65 -14.38
N ALA A 478 46.39 26.94 -13.08
CA ALA A 478 46.63 25.92 -12.05
C ALA A 478 45.41 25.01 -11.87
N PHE A 479 44.21 25.59 -11.91
CA PHE A 479 42.96 24.82 -11.90
C PHE A 479 42.89 23.82 -13.06
N ALA A 480 43.14 24.28 -14.28
CA ALA A 480 43.10 23.46 -15.48
C ALA A 480 44.15 22.33 -15.46
N ALA A 481 45.33 22.58 -14.88
CA ALA A 481 46.40 21.59 -14.81
C ALA A 481 46.22 20.57 -13.69
N GLN A 482 45.66 20.95 -12.55
CA GLN A 482 45.72 20.14 -11.31
C GLN A 482 44.36 19.65 -10.81
N ILE A 483 43.29 20.43 -11.01
CA ILE A 483 41.97 20.12 -10.44
C ILE A 483 41.04 19.55 -11.51
N LYS A 484 41.00 20.17 -12.69
CA LYS A 484 40.14 19.71 -13.80
C LYS A 484 40.30 18.22 -14.11
N PRO A 485 41.52 17.64 -14.24
CA PRO A 485 41.66 16.22 -14.55
C PRO A 485 41.08 15.30 -13.45
N LEU A 486 41.13 15.73 -12.18
CA LEU A 486 40.58 14.98 -11.05
C LEU A 486 39.05 15.02 -11.02
N LEU A 487 38.45 16.14 -11.46
CA LEU A 487 37.00 16.27 -11.62
C LEU A 487 36.52 15.42 -12.80
N ASP A 488 37.17 15.54 -13.96
CA ASP A 488 36.80 14.78 -15.16
C ASP A 488 36.85 13.27 -14.95
N ALA A 489 37.82 12.79 -14.16
CA ALA A 489 37.94 11.38 -13.81
C ALA A 489 36.75 10.84 -12.99
N GLN A 490 36.01 11.72 -12.31
CA GLN A 490 34.88 11.38 -11.44
C GLN A 490 33.52 11.64 -12.09
N LEU A 491 33.48 12.22 -13.30
CA LEU A 491 32.20 12.53 -13.95
C LEU A 491 31.45 11.25 -14.36
N PRO A 492 30.16 11.15 -14.02
CA PRO A 492 29.31 10.07 -14.52
C PRO A 492 28.95 10.27 -16.01
N PRO A 493 28.30 9.28 -16.64
CA PRO A 493 27.63 9.49 -17.93
C PRO A 493 26.66 10.68 -17.88
N SER A 494 26.53 11.41 -18.99
CA SER A 494 25.68 12.61 -19.09
C SER A 494 24.23 12.35 -18.68
N ALA A 495 23.69 11.15 -18.92
CA ALA A 495 22.34 10.80 -18.51
C ALA A 495 22.11 11.01 -17.01
N LEU A 496 23.07 10.62 -16.17
CA LEU A 496 22.95 10.74 -14.70
C LEU A 496 22.97 12.19 -14.19
N LEU A 497 23.08 13.19 -15.07
CA LEU A 497 22.95 14.61 -14.73
C LEU A 497 21.52 15.15 -14.89
N ASP A 498 20.60 14.38 -15.47
CA ASP A 498 19.20 14.76 -15.64
C ASP A 498 18.44 14.87 -14.30
N GLU A 499 17.20 15.38 -14.37
CA GLU A 499 16.22 15.23 -13.28
C GLU A 499 15.48 13.91 -13.40
N TYR A 500 15.37 13.22 -12.27
CA TYR A 500 14.80 11.88 -12.19
C TYR A 500 13.65 11.82 -11.18
N LEU A 501 12.66 10.99 -11.48
CA LEU A 501 11.67 10.50 -10.55
C LEU A 501 12.10 9.13 -10.07
N LEU A 502 12.05 8.88 -8.77
CA LEU A 502 12.55 7.62 -8.20
C LEU A 502 11.60 6.45 -8.44
N ASN A 503 10.30 6.69 -8.35
CA ASN A 503 9.26 5.69 -8.53
C ASN A 503 8.07 6.28 -9.32
N ALA A 504 7.91 5.85 -10.56
CA ALA A 504 6.85 6.17 -11.49
C ALA A 504 5.81 5.04 -11.62
N ASP A 505 5.91 3.96 -10.84
CA ASP A 505 4.76 3.08 -10.62
C ASP A 505 3.66 3.80 -9.81
N GLN A 506 4.08 4.71 -8.92
CA GLN A 506 3.21 5.57 -8.12
C GLN A 506 2.69 6.80 -8.89
N TRP A 507 1.99 7.71 -8.19
CA TRP A 507 1.44 8.95 -8.74
C TRP A 507 2.45 9.89 -9.42
N ASP A 508 3.75 9.70 -9.20
CA ASP A 508 4.80 10.40 -9.94
C ASP A 508 4.87 10.02 -11.42
N GLY A 509 4.47 8.81 -11.78
CA GLY A 509 4.35 8.37 -13.17
C GLY A 509 3.12 8.91 -13.89
N TYR A 510 2.07 9.28 -13.14
CA TYR A 510 0.75 9.67 -13.65
C TYR A 510 0.45 11.14 -13.30
N ASN A 511 1.43 11.99 -13.60
CA ASN A 511 1.51 13.36 -13.13
C ASN A 511 0.35 14.23 -13.64
N ALA A 512 -0.09 14.03 -14.89
CA ALA A 512 -1.21 14.74 -15.49
C ALA A 512 -2.52 14.48 -14.75
N GLU A 513 -2.79 13.22 -14.38
CA GLU A 513 -3.98 12.90 -13.59
C GLU A 513 -3.86 13.44 -12.16
N ARG A 514 -2.70 13.31 -11.50
CA ARG A 514 -2.49 13.91 -10.18
C ARG A 514 -2.79 15.41 -10.19
N LYS A 515 -2.22 16.16 -11.14
CA LYS A 515 -2.49 17.61 -11.30
C LYS A 515 -3.96 17.88 -11.53
N HIS A 516 -4.64 17.06 -12.32
CA HIS A 516 -6.06 17.20 -12.59
C HIS A 516 -6.92 17.00 -11.33
N LEU A 517 -6.59 16.02 -10.49
CA LEU A 517 -7.25 15.80 -9.20
C LEU A 517 -6.97 16.95 -8.22
N MET A 518 -5.72 17.40 -8.10
CA MET A 518 -5.37 18.49 -7.20
C MET A 518 -5.98 19.83 -7.64
N ALA A 519 -6.05 20.09 -8.95
CA ALA A 519 -6.79 21.23 -9.49
C ALA A 519 -8.28 21.16 -9.10
N PHE A 520 -8.90 19.99 -9.24
CA PHE A 520 -10.28 19.80 -8.78
C PHE A 520 -10.46 20.08 -7.29
N VAL A 521 -9.59 19.55 -6.42
CA VAL A 521 -9.66 19.76 -4.95
C VAL A 521 -9.57 21.25 -4.63
N ARG A 522 -8.59 21.94 -5.24
CA ARG A 522 -8.40 23.39 -5.12
C ARG A 522 -9.64 24.16 -5.58
N ASP A 523 -10.12 23.89 -6.79
CA ASP A 523 -11.19 24.66 -7.44
C ASP A 523 -12.54 24.40 -6.78
N ALA A 524 -12.74 23.22 -6.17
CA ALA A 524 -13.90 22.91 -5.33
C ALA A 524 -13.79 23.48 -3.90
N GLY A 525 -12.67 24.12 -3.54
CA GLY A 525 -12.46 24.70 -2.21
C GLY A 525 -12.33 23.67 -1.08
N ILE A 526 -11.98 22.42 -1.40
CA ILE A 526 -11.80 21.34 -0.44
C ILE A 526 -10.46 21.54 0.27
N ARG A 527 -10.47 21.63 1.60
CA ARG A 527 -9.25 21.88 2.42
C ARG A 527 -8.98 20.83 3.49
N ASN A 528 -9.86 19.85 3.61
CA ASN A 528 -9.89 18.88 4.69
C ASN A 528 -9.58 17.46 4.20
N LEU A 529 -8.79 17.33 3.13
CA LEU A 529 -8.43 16.06 2.52
C LEU A 529 -7.07 15.57 3.04
N VAL A 530 -7.03 14.31 3.49
CA VAL A 530 -5.79 13.62 3.91
C VAL A 530 -5.76 12.22 3.30
N ALA A 531 -4.70 11.90 2.54
CA ALA A 531 -4.45 10.56 2.03
C ALA A 531 -3.79 9.68 3.10
N LEU A 532 -4.10 8.39 3.02
CA LEU A 532 -3.47 7.29 3.75
C LEU A 532 -2.94 6.33 2.68
N THR A 533 -1.63 6.15 2.60
CA THR A 533 -0.95 5.40 1.54
C THR A 533 0.06 4.38 2.09
N GLY A 534 0.44 3.40 1.27
CA GLY A 534 1.36 2.31 1.59
C GLY A 534 2.39 2.10 0.47
N ASP A 535 2.50 0.84 0.00
CA ASP A 535 3.38 0.37 -1.10
C ASP A 535 4.88 0.53 -0.86
N ILE A 536 5.36 1.75 -0.65
CA ILE A 536 6.79 2.09 -0.76
C ILE A 536 7.69 1.57 0.38
N HIS A 537 7.12 0.90 1.38
CA HIS A 537 7.83 0.38 2.56
C HIS A 537 8.68 1.44 3.31
N ALA A 538 8.13 2.64 3.48
CA ALA A 538 8.75 3.73 4.24
C ALA A 538 7.70 4.57 4.97
N PHE A 539 8.11 5.24 6.05
CA PHE A 539 7.27 6.27 6.68
C PHE A 539 7.56 7.63 6.08
N PHE A 540 6.62 8.17 5.29
CA PHE A 540 6.67 9.54 4.77
C PHE A 540 5.44 10.33 5.20
N ALA A 541 5.59 11.66 5.27
CA ALA A 541 4.45 12.55 5.40
C ALA A 541 4.76 13.92 4.84
N GLY A 542 3.73 14.57 4.28
CA GLY A 542 3.88 15.91 3.75
C GLY A 542 2.65 16.45 3.02
N PRO A 543 2.66 17.73 2.64
CA PRO A 543 1.71 18.27 1.68
C PRO A 543 1.86 17.67 0.28
N VAL A 544 0.73 17.35 -0.33
CA VAL A 544 0.61 17.14 -1.78
C VAL A 544 0.41 18.49 -2.45
N MET A 545 1.20 18.77 -3.48
CA MET A 545 1.19 20.05 -4.18
C MET A 545 0.19 20.05 -5.34
N ASP A 546 -0.31 21.23 -5.72
CA ASP A 546 -1.14 21.42 -6.91
C ASP A 546 -0.41 21.01 -8.19
N ASP A 547 0.82 21.48 -8.32
CA ASP A 547 1.77 21.10 -9.35
C ASP A 547 3.19 21.17 -8.77
N TYR A 548 3.82 20.00 -8.58
CA TYR A 548 5.21 19.89 -8.12
C TYR A 548 6.24 20.51 -9.06
N ASP A 549 5.89 20.69 -10.34
CA ASP A 549 6.75 21.25 -11.38
C ASP A 549 6.54 22.76 -11.57
N ALA A 550 5.59 23.38 -10.84
CA ALA A 550 5.40 24.82 -10.87
C ALA A 550 6.60 25.55 -10.25
N ALA A 551 6.84 26.79 -10.66
CA ALA A 551 7.87 27.63 -10.05
C ALA A 551 7.65 27.87 -8.54
N MET A 552 6.39 27.85 -8.10
CA MET A 552 5.98 27.94 -6.71
C MET A 552 4.83 26.95 -6.44
N PRO A 553 5.14 25.67 -6.17
CA PRO A 553 4.13 24.66 -5.84
C PRO A 553 3.35 25.06 -4.59
N LYS A 554 2.03 24.81 -4.57
CA LYS A 554 1.15 25.15 -3.46
C LYS A 554 0.54 23.89 -2.83
N PRO A 555 0.52 23.78 -1.49
CA PRO A 555 -0.05 22.62 -0.81
C PRO A 555 -1.58 22.59 -0.97
N ILE A 556 -2.13 21.41 -1.28
CA ILE A 556 -3.55 21.18 -1.54
C ILE A 556 -4.18 20.22 -0.52
N MET A 557 -3.45 19.18 -0.16
CA MET A 557 -3.87 18.16 0.80
C MET A 557 -2.65 17.57 1.51
N VAL A 558 -2.85 16.67 2.46
CA VAL A 558 -1.75 15.92 3.11
C VAL A 558 -1.76 14.48 2.64
N ASP A 559 -0.58 13.86 2.55
CA ASP A 559 -0.44 12.42 2.42
C ASP A 559 0.39 11.86 3.60
N LEU A 560 -0.09 10.75 4.17
CA LEU A 560 0.53 10.01 5.27
C LEU A 560 0.81 8.59 4.79
N VAL A 561 2.10 8.26 4.65
CA VAL A 561 2.55 6.99 4.08
C VAL A 561 3.01 6.06 5.19
N THR A 562 2.43 4.87 5.31
CA THR A 562 2.89 3.85 6.26
C THR A 562 3.99 3.00 5.66
N ALA A 563 4.95 2.59 6.50
CA ALA A 563 5.87 1.51 6.15
C ALA A 563 5.12 0.17 6.07
N GLY A 564 5.76 -0.84 5.47
CA GLY A 564 5.25 -2.20 5.48
C GLY A 564 5.33 -2.84 6.86
N ILE A 565 4.37 -3.71 7.19
CA ILE A 565 4.39 -4.47 8.45
C ILE A 565 5.67 -5.30 8.56
N SER A 566 6.08 -5.94 7.47
CA SER A 566 7.27 -6.78 7.43
C SER A 566 8.11 -6.63 6.16
N SER A 567 7.56 -6.13 5.05
CA SER A 567 8.31 -6.03 3.81
C SER A 567 9.61 -5.20 3.95
N ASN A 568 10.63 -5.56 3.19
CA ASN A 568 11.93 -4.90 3.13
C ASN A 568 11.77 -3.40 2.87
N SER A 569 12.55 -2.60 3.59
CA SER A 569 12.43 -1.15 3.55
C SER A 569 12.84 -0.56 2.20
N PHE A 570 12.31 0.62 1.88
CA PHE A 570 12.71 1.39 0.69
C PHE A 570 14.24 1.58 0.60
N PHE A 571 14.87 1.80 1.76
CA PHE A 571 16.33 1.89 1.88
C PHE A 571 17.03 0.60 1.45
N SER A 572 16.52 -0.56 1.87
CA SER A 572 17.11 -1.86 1.56
C SER A 572 17.07 -2.13 0.06
N TYR A 573 15.99 -1.74 -0.64
CA TYR A 573 15.89 -1.80 -2.09
C TYR A 573 16.98 -0.96 -2.78
N PHE A 574 17.06 0.34 -2.48
CA PHE A 574 18.04 1.21 -3.13
C PHE A 574 19.48 0.88 -2.75
N LYS A 575 19.71 0.37 -1.54
CA LYS A 575 21.02 -0.17 -1.14
C LYS A 575 21.41 -1.35 -2.02
N ASN A 576 20.49 -2.30 -2.23
CA ASN A 576 20.72 -3.45 -3.10
C ASN A 576 21.05 -3.02 -4.54
N VAL A 577 20.35 -2.01 -5.07
CA VAL A 577 20.62 -1.44 -6.41
C VAL A 577 22.05 -0.89 -6.48
N VAL A 578 22.45 0.01 -5.58
CA VAL A 578 23.80 0.62 -5.65
C VAL A 578 24.94 -0.34 -5.31
N ASP A 579 24.64 -1.50 -4.72
CA ASP A 579 25.63 -2.54 -4.42
C ASP A 579 25.84 -3.52 -5.58
N ASN A 580 24.80 -3.80 -6.35
CA ASN A 580 24.83 -4.87 -7.35
C ASN A 580 24.73 -4.39 -8.79
N ASP A 581 24.22 -3.17 -9.04
CA ASP A 581 24.18 -2.59 -10.38
C ASP A 581 25.39 -1.65 -10.60
N PRO A 582 26.33 -2.00 -11.49
CA PRO A 582 27.48 -1.15 -11.81
C PRO A 582 27.10 0.26 -12.30
N ALA A 583 25.93 0.42 -12.94
CA ALA A 583 25.46 1.71 -13.42
C ALA A 583 25.13 2.68 -12.27
N PHE A 584 24.73 2.15 -11.10
CA PHE A 584 24.34 2.94 -9.93
C PHE A 584 25.39 2.94 -8.81
N ALA A 585 26.50 2.20 -8.95
CA ALA A 585 27.53 2.11 -7.93
C ALA A 585 28.08 3.48 -7.46
N GLN A 586 28.18 4.45 -8.37
CA GLN A 586 28.63 5.82 -8.05
C GLN A 586 27.61 6.63 -7.23
N ALA A 587 26.34 6.23 -7.22
CA ALA A 587 25.30 6.86 -6.41
C ALA A 587 25.31 6.38 -4.95
N LYS A 588 26.12 5.38 -4.59
CA LYS A 588 26.23 4.81 -3.24
C LYS A 588 26.25 5.85 -2.11
N PRO A 589 27.07 6.93 -2.15
CA PRO A 589 27.11 7.92 -1.09
C PRO A 589 25.78 8.65 -0.83
N LEU A 590 24.89 8.70 -1.83
CA LEU A 590 23.56 9.30 -1.73
C LEU A 590 22.57 8.38 -1.01
N ILE A 591 22.83 7.07 -0.99
CA ILE A 591 21.99 6.07 -0.32
C ILE A 591 22.54 5.76 1.05
N TYR A 592 23.83 5.41 1.15
CA TYR A 592 24.45 5.03 2.41
C TYR A 592 25.95 5.31 2.46
N SER A 593 26.50 5.35 3.67
CA SER A 593 27.94 5.33 3.92
C SER A 593 28.27 4.37 5.06
N GLU A 594 29.57 4.11 5.25
CA GLU A 594 30.07 3.33 6.38
C GLU A 594 30.89 4.23 7.29
N LYS A 595 30.55 4.25 8.58
CA LYS A 595 31.26 5.03 9.60
C LYS A 595 31.56 4.16 10.80
N ASN A 596 32.84 3.99 11.13
CA ASN A 596 33.31 3.13 12.22
C ASN A 596 32.78 1.68 12.14
N GLY A 597 32.66 1.15 10.92
CA GLY A 597 32.12 -0.19 10.67
C GLY A 597 30.59 -0.32 10.77
N ALA A 598 29.87 0.79 10.98
CA ALA A 598 28.40 0.83 10.98
C ALA A 598 27.87 1.47 9.70
N LEU A 599 26.78 0.89 9.17
CA LEU A 599 26.03 1.45 8.05
C LEU A 599 25.30 2.73 8.50
N VAL A 600 25.40 3.78 7.71
CA VAL A 600 24.68 5.04 7.91
C VAL A 600 23.75 5.26 6.72
N ASN A 601 22.45 5.35 6.98
CA ASN A 601 21.44 5.67 5.96
C ASN A 601 21.51 7.17 5.61
N ASN A 602 22.07 7.49 4.44
CA ASN A 602 22.12 8.85 3.90
C ASN A 602 20.85 9.19 3.09
N PHE A 603 20.09 8.17 2.69
CA PHE A 603 18.97 8.32 1.78
C PHE A 603 17.87 9.24 2.31
N ASN A 604 17.62 9.22 3.62
CA ASN A 604 16.71 10.18 4.27
C ASN A 604 17.13 11.64 4.02
N ALA A 605 18.42 11.94 4.15
CA ALA A 605 18.96 13.28 3.93
C ALA A 605 18.93 13.66 2.44
N THR A 606 19.26 12.70 1.56
CA THR A 606 19.17 12.87 0.11
C THR A 606 17.74 13.21 -0.33
N LEU A 607 16.74 12.45 0.11
CA LEU A 607 15.34 12.76 -0.21
C LEU A 607 14.93 14.13 0.31
N LYS A 608 15.28 14.48 1.56
CA LYS A 608 15.01 15.82 2.12
C LYS A 608 15.71 16.94 1.35
N GLN A 609 16.92 16.72 0.84
CA GLN A 609 17.63 17.71 0.04
C GLN A 609 16.85 18.09 -1.22
N PHE A 610 16.32 17.10 -1.94
CA PHE A 610 15.66 17.33 -3.24
C PHE A 610 14.14 17.57 -3.13
N ASN A 611 13.54 17.23 -2.01
CA ASN A 611 12.08 17.21 -1.83
C ASN A 611 11.62 17.91 -0.53
N GLY A 612 12.52 18.56 0.22
CA GLY A 612 12.23 19.14 1.54
C GLY A 612 11.17 20.25 1.56
N GLY A 613 10.80 20.77 0.38
CA GLY A 613 9.63 21.64 0.22
C GLY A 613 8.31 20.96 0.56
N TRP A 614 8.22 19.63 0.44
CA TRP A 614 7.00 18.86 0.67
C TRP A 614 7.19 17.57 1.47
N LEU A 615 8.31 16.85 1.38
CA LEU A 615 8.59 15.71 2.26
C LEU A 615 9.01 16.21 3.65
N ARG A 616 8.04 16.39 4.55
CA ARG A 616 8.26 16.88 5.94
C ARG A 616 8.85 15.81 6.84
N HIS A 617 8.31 14.59 6.75
CA HIS A 617 8.83 13.43 7.45
C HIS A 617 9.38 12.41 6.44
N VAL A 618 10.56 11.85 6.73
CA VAL A 618 11.23 10.85 5.90
C VAL A 618 11.94 9.82 6.77
N ASP A 619 11.45 8.58 6.74
CA ASP A 619 12.16 7.40 7.26
C ASP A 619 12.06 6.25 6.24
N THR A 620 13.10 6.14 5.41
CA THR A 620 13.21 5.14 4.34
C THR A 620 13.55 3.73 4.84
N ASP A 621 13.93 3.57 6.10
CA ASP A 621 14.43 2.30 6.62
C ASP A 621 13.56 1.78 7.77
N ALA A 622 12.29 1.47 7.49
CA ALA A 622 11.33 1.08 8.51
C ALA A 622 10.47 -0.12 8.11
N GLN A 623 10.19 -0.97 9.09
CA GLN A 623 8.99 -1.80 9.17
C GLN A 623 8.11 -1.25 10.29
N GLY A 624 6.79 -1.29 10.13
CA GLY A 624 5.89 -0.79 11.15
C GLY A 624 4.45 -0.57 10.70
N PHE A 625 3.75 0.25 11.48
CA PHE A 625 2.36 0.60 11.25
C PHE A 625 2.07 2.03 11.69
N ALA A 626 0.94 2.57 11.24
CA ALA A 626 0.47 3.90 11.62
C ALA A 626 -0.87 3.82 12.39
N VAL A 627 -1.00 4.63 13.45
CA VAL A 627 -2.26 4.78 14.20
C VAL A 627 -2.71 6.23 14.16
N VAL A 628 -3.94 6.46 13.68
CA VAL A 628 -4.57 7.77 13.60
C VAL A 628 -5.57 7.92 14.74
N THR A 629 -5.50 9.06 15.43
CA THR A 629 -6.56 9.59 16.28
C THR A 629 -7.10 10.86 15.64
N LEU A 630 -8.36 10.84 15.23
CA LEU A 630 -9.02 11.91 14.51
C LEU A 630 -10.05 12.58 15.41
N THR A 631 -10.01 13.90 15.49
CA THR A 631 -10.95 14.75 16.25
C THR A 631 -11.48 15.86 15.34
N PRO A 632 -12.50 16.64 15.74
CA PRO A 632 -12.98 17.76 14.93
C PRO A 632 -11.93 18.83 14.58
N THR A 633 -10.82 18.91 15.32
CA THR A 633 -9.82 19.98 15.14
C THR A 633 -8.46 19.48 14.69
N GLU A 634 -8.15 18.20 14.91
CA GLU A 634 -6.82 17.63 14.67
C GLU A 634 -6.91 16.18 14.21
N LEU A 635 -6.09 15.84 13.22
CA LEU A 635 -5.66 14.48 12.93
C LEU A 635 -4.27 14.28 13.53
N ARG A 636 -4.15 13.33 14.47
CA ARG A 636 -2.87 12.91 15.05
C ARG A 636 -2.50 11.52 14.55
N CYS A 637 -1.42 11.39 13.80
CA CYS A 637 -0.90 10.13 13.30
C CYS A 637 0.37 9.74 14.06
N VAL A 638 0.45 8.50 14.53
CA VAL A 638 1.64 7.94 15.18
C VAL A 638 2.21 6.84 14.30
N PHE A 639 3.37 7.10 13.70
CA PHE A 639 4.19 6.08 13.06
C PHE A 639 4.95 5.30 14.12
N SER A 640 4.78 3.98 14.13
CA SER A 640 5.43 3.07 15.07
C SER A 640 6.41 2.18 14.32
N LYS A 641 7.71 2.48 14.42
CA LYS A 641 8.78 1.70 13.82
C LYS A 641 9.10 0.50 14.69
N LEU A 642 9.19 -0.69 14.09
CA LEU A 642 9.48 -1.92 14.80
C LEU A 642 10.99 -2.12 14.99
N LYS A 643 11.35 -2.85 16.05
CA LYS A 643 12.69 -3.40 16.23
C LYS A 643 12.94 -4.47 15.16
N PRO A 644 14.20 -4.72 14.77
CA PRO A 644 14.51 -5.84 13.89
C PRO A 644 14.30 -7.19 14.59
N LEU A 645 14.32 -8.26 13.80
CA LEU A 645 14.37 -9.65 14.28
C LEU A 645 15.46 -9.87 15.34
N ASN A 646 15.13 -10.66 16.37
CA ASN A 646 16.11 -11.20 17.31
C ASN A 646 16.53 -12.61 16.84
N GLY A 647 17.55 -12.67 15.98
CA GLY A 647 17.94 -13.91 15.31
C GLY A 647 16.85 -14.37 14.33
N LYS A 648 16.14 -15.46 14.67
CA LYS A 648 14.98 -15.96 13.90
C LYS A 648 13.65 -15.78 14.65
N GLN A 649 13.63 -14.98 15.70
CA GLN A 649 12.42 -14.72 16.50
C GLN A 649 11.97 -13.28 16.35
N ALA A 650 10.67 -13.06 16.40
CA ALA A 650 10.11 -11.73 16.64
C ALA A 650 10.72 -11.09 17.92
N PRO A 651 10.93 -9.77 17.93
CA PRO A 651 11.40 -9.07 19.13
C PRO A 651 10.35 -9.17 20.25
N ALA A 652 10.81 -9.22 21.50
CA ALA A 652 9.93 -9.20 22.66
C ALA A 652 9.13 -7.89 22.73
N LEU A 653 7.90 -7.96 23.25
CA LEU A 653 7.08 -6.77 23.49
C LEU A 653 7.71 -5.87 24.58
N PRO A 654 7.66 -4.54 24.44
CA PRO A 654 7.20 -3.82 23.25
C PRO A 654 8.16 -4.03 22.06
N ALA A 655 7.61 -4.45 20.93
CA ALA A 655 8.29 -4.65 19.66
C ALA A 655 8.58 -3.31 18.95
N VAL A 656 7.90 -2.23 19.34
CA VAL A 656 8.18 -0.87 18.82
C VAL A 656 9.55 -0.37 19.29
N ALA A 657 10.38 0.06 18.34
CA ALA A 657 11.69 0.68 18.55
C ALA A 657 11.57 2.19 18.79
N SER A 658 10.76 2.88 17.98
CA SER A 658 10.55 4.32 18.08
C SER A 658 9.15 4.70 17.61
N ARG A 659 8.69 5.87 18.04
CA ARG A 659 7.43 6.46 17.58
C ARG A 659 7.67 7.89 17.12
N THR A 660 7.08 8.24 15.98
CA THR A 660 7.01 9.62 15.50
C THR A 660 5.55 10.04 15.49
N THR A 661 5.26 11.21 16.07
CA THR A 661 3.92 11.78 16.08
C THR A 661 3.83 12.92 15.08
N LEU A 662 2.88 12.82 14.17
CA LEU A 662 2.54 13.82 13.18
C LEU A 662 1.15 14.37 13.47
N THR A 663 0.97 15.66 13.21
CA THR A 663 -0.31 16.35 13.39
C THR A 663 -0.68 17.12 12.14
N VAL A 664 -1.99 17.13 11.83
CA VAL A 664 -2.61 17.95 10.78
C VAL A 664 -3.77 18.68 11.43
N ALA A 665 -3.75 20.00 11.36
CA ALA A 665 -4.87 20.82 11.81
C ALA A 665 -6.02 20.78 10.80
N ALA A 666 -7.26 20.75 11.28
CA ALA A 666 -8.44 20.73 10.40
C ALA A 666 -8.43 21.91 9.42
N GLY A 667 -8.62 21.62 8.13
CA GLY A 667 -8.65 22.61 7.06
C GLY A 667 -7.29 23.16 6.62
N MET A 668 -6.18 22.60 7.11
CA MET A 668 -4.82 23.00 6.75
C MET A 668 -4.11 21.86 6.01
N PRO A 669 -3.62 22.07 4.77
CA PRO A 669 -2.88 21.07 4.03
C PRO A 669 -1.41 21.04 4.45
N GLU A 670 -1.12 20.95 5.75
CA GLU A 670 0.24 20.96 6.29
C GLU A 670 0.40 19.91 7.39
N VAL A 671 1.59 19.32 7.47
CA VAL A 671 1.96 18.35 8.50
C VAL A 671 2.98 18.97 9.43
N SER A 672 2.78 18.83 10.73
CA SER A 672 3.76 19.16 11.77
C SER A 672 4.19 17.90 12.50
N GLU A 673 5.50 17.70 12.62
CA GLU A 673 6.09 16.67 13.49
C GLU A 673 6.16 17.22 14.92
N ALA A 674 5.58 16.51 15.88
CA ALA A 674 5.65 16.90 17.28
C ALA A 674 7.09 16.70 17.78
N VAL A 675 7.67 17.77 18.36
CA VAL A 675 9.03 17.79 18.91
C VAL A 675 9.14 16.95 20.19
#